data_AF-A0A2G6G2V6-F1
#
_entry.id   AF-A0A2G6G2V6-F1
#
_cell.length_a   1.000
_cell.length_b   1.000
_cell.length_c   1.000
_cell.angle_alpha   90.00
_cell.angle_beta   90.00
_cell.angle_gamma   90.00
#
_symmetry.space_group_name_H-M   'P 1'
#
loop_
_entity.id
_entity.type
_entity.pdbx_description
1 polymer ?
#
loop_
_entity_poly.entity_id
_entity_poly.type
_entity_poly.pdbx_seq_one_letter_code
_entity_poly.pdbx_strand_id
1 'polypeptide(L)'
;DPRAAQVLQPDTAAGELICGVVRTPTADRHFLVSAPDDLLRVAGGHRQSVADLRSAPVDAHYITIYHKSFENAAQRLSDYRNTALPGVDAPVARAVLVDDIYANYSGGQKDAYAIRNYLQHVFEAGGGNLRYVCLVGNTTKDPRNYKGQDPNTALVDLVPSIEKYYFPDTNPHSSYSVHPFGTDDPLVSFDTPSGSLSMDLPDVALGRLPAVTVSEAEDLVDRMIAYAAEPVEGFWRNRFVFAADDGLVPRYGREPVSSEEQHLAQAEDLANDFVPASIDMVKIYGHAYDLPSGSNVKPEMRADINTALSDGASMWYYVGHGAENNLADEQVFQSEDIASLTNGMKRFVFVAFSCDVGVYNSTSRRSMAELFITAEGGGAIASICASQVSFSVYNNRLSDAFFESLFPGQSVPEDKSLGQALLEAKMVMSGSLERRNSQRFTLLSDPATMLPYARDDLRFAAGSVDTLRSGARQVVVLDEDQDALLGLGDTYYLRVQESAFDHGYIYSYTSIDSNGTIVRVPRWHTFVDGGSPVFEGSGTMDGSQLRVPFKVPAQLRYGDRGRTRLIVDDGQRYHVANRALPAVRAAVSSGNDLVGPDIRLAFENNRYRVKAGTPLRATLSDTSSIAILNTTPGNSILLEFDGTGFMTNVTRDFRFDANSYQSGSLSFPLPGDLEFGAHRAALFASDALGNVGNDTISFIIVPESVVGVEDVTLFPNPTPGPCRLLMELSDPMLMKWDIFTTAGRRVKTVEENLGAGPQILHWDGRDDQGDEIANGTYIYVLRGQVTGGDERDITKTGKLVIMR
;
A
#
# COMPACT_ATOMS: atom_id res chain seq x y z
N ASP A 1 -61.11 1.76 -6.16
CA ASP A 1 -60.10 1.54 -5.12
C ASP A 1 -60.27 2.61 -4.05
N PRO A 2 -60.50 2.26 -2.77
CA PRO A 2 -60.60 3.24 -1.67
C PRO A 2 -59.31 4.04 -1.44
N ARG A 3 -58.18 3.63 -2.05
CA ARG A 3 -56.91 4.36 -2.07
C ARG A 3 -56.67 5.17 -3.36
N ALA A 4 -57.55 5.08 -4.35
CA ALA A 4 -57.42 5.90 -5.56
C ALA A 4 -57.73 7.37 -5.22
N ALA A 5 -56.85 8.27 -5.64
CA ALA A 5 -57.08 9.70 -5.55
C ALA A 5 -58.38 10.07 -6.28
N GLN A 6 -59.32 10.69 -5.57
CA GLN A 6 -60.53 11.24 -6.17
C GLN A 6 -60.24 12.67 -6.62
N VAL A 7 -60.36 12.92 -7.92
CA VAL A 7 -60.30 14.29 -8.46
C VAL A 7 -61.65 14.94 -8.21
N LEU A 8 -61.68 15.91 -7.31
CA LEU A 8 -62.86 16.75 -7.06
C LEU A 8 -62.75 17.98 -7.96
N GLN A 9 -63.69 18.17 -8.88
CA GLN A 9 -63.79 19.41 -9.64
C GLN A 9 -64.59 20.43 -8.84
N PRO A 10 -64.01 21.58 -8.45
CA PRO A 10 -64.73 22.59 -7.69
C PRO A 10 -65.73 23.34 -8.57
N ASP A 11 -66.82 23.79 -7.97
CA ASP A 11 -67.70 24.82 -8.54
C ASP A 11 -67.06 26.19 -8.31
N THR A 12 -66.73 26.92 -9.38
CA THR A 12 -65.96 28.16 -9.33
C THR A 12 -66.81 29.42 -9.41
N ALA A 13 -68.12 29.34 -9.12
CA ALA A 13 -69.06 30.43 -9.37
C ALA A 13 -68.82 31.75 -8.60
N ALA A 14 -67.92 31.81 -7.61
CA ALA A 14 -67.73 33.01 -6.78
C ALA A 14 -66.29 33.31 -6.33
N GLY A 15 -65.27 32.70 -6.94
CA GLY A 15 -63.87 32.83 -6.46
C GLY A 15 -63.57 32.07 -5.16
N GLU A 16 -64.54 31.29 -4.67
CA GLU A 16 -64.38 30.31 -3.60
C GLU A 16 -64.36 28.89 -4.18
N LEU A 17 -63.55 28.02 -3.59
CA LEU A 17 -63.33 26.65 -4.04
C LEU A 17 -64.01 25.69 -3.05
N ILE A 18 -65.26 25.30 -3.32
CA ILE A 18 -66.07 24.50 -2.41
C ILE A 18 -66.08 23.04 -2.86
N CYS A 19 -65.56 22.14 -2.02
CA CYS A 19 -65.57 20.69 -2.24
C CYS A 19 -66.34 20.00 -1.11
N GLY A 20 -67.42 19.29 -1.45
CA GLY A 20 -68.22 18.53 -0.48
C GLY A 20 -67.65 17.13 -0.27
N VAL A 21 -67.43 16.74 0.99
CA VAL A 21 -66.91 15.41 1.33
C VAL A 21 -67.77 14.82 2.45
N VAL A 22 -68.23 13.58 2.28
CA VAL A 22 -68.97 12.87 3.32
C VAL A 22 -68.00 12.45 4.42
N ARG A 23 -68.19 12.94 5.64
CA ARG A 23 -67.33 12.64 6.79
C ARG A 23 -67.52 11.19 7.24
N THR A 24 -66.46 10.40 7.14
CA THR A 24 -66.33 9.09 7.80
C THR A 24 -65.44 9.25 9.04
N PRO A 25 -65.95 9.08 10.27
CA PRO A 25 -65.23 9.42 11.50
C PRO A 25 -63.91 8.66 11.76
N THR A 26 -63.68 7.54 11.08
CA THR A 26 -62.54 6.64 11.31
C THR A 26 -61.45 6.72 10.23
N ALA A 27 -61.55 7.66 9.28
CA ALA A 27 -60.62 7.76 8.17
C ALA A 27 -59.97 9.15 8.11
N ASP A 28 -58.65 9.19 8.21
CA ASP A 28 -57.86 10.38 7.92
C ASP A 28 -57.93 10.67 6.41
N ARG A 29 -58.24 11.93 6.08
CA ARG A 29 -58.29 12.40 4.69
C ARG A 29 -57.35 13.58 4.52
N HIS A 30 -56.42 13.44 3.60
CA HIS A 30 -55.53 14.53 3.18
C HIS A 30 -56.08 15.13 1.89
N PHE A 31 -56.21 16.45 1.84
CA PHE A 31 -56.62 17.19 0.65
C PHE A 31 -55.41 17.89 0.05
N LEU A 32 -55.18 17.70 -1.24
CA LEU A 32 -54.22 18.44 -2.04
C LEU A 32 -55.00 19.33 -3.00
N VAL A 33 -54.73 20.64 -2.93
CA VAL A 33 -55.26 21.63 -3.87
C VAL A 33 -54.08 22.15 -4.67
N SER A 34 -54.17 22.12 -5.99
CA SER A 34 -53.17 22.73 -6.88
C SER A 34 -53.87 23.41 -8.05
N ALA A 35 -53.23 24.42 -8.65
CA ALA A 35 -53.71 24.96 -9.91
C ALA A 35 -53.50 23.90 -11.03
N PRO A 36 -54.33 23.91 -12.09
CA PRO A 36 -54.13 23.02 -13.24
C PRO A 36 -52.73 23.09 -13.85
N ASP A 37 -52.09 24.26 -13.74
CA ASP A 37 -50.74 24.52 -14.24
C ASP A 37 -49.63 24.08 -13.26
N ASP A 38 -49.94 23.80 -12.00
CA ASP A 38 -48.99 23.29 -10.99
C ASP A 38 -48.78 21.78 -11.09
N LEU A 39 -49.67 21.07 -11.78
CA LEU A 39 -49.57 19.62 -11.95
C LEU A 39 -48.56 19.29 -13.04
N LEU A 40 -47.47 18.62 -12.66
CA LEU A 40 -46.55 18.01 -13.61
C LEU A 40 -47.31 17.02 -14.50
N ARG A 41 -47.38 17.28 -15.80
CA ARG A 41 -47.93 16.33 -16.77
C ARG A 41 -46.92 15.20 -16.97
N VAL A 42 -47.38 13.96 -16.85
CA VAL A 42 -46.56 12.77 -17.17
C VAL A 42 -46.15 12.87 -18.63
N ALA A 43 -44.87 13.14 -18.89
CA ALA A 43 -44.33 13.32 -20.23
C ALA A 43 -44.32 12.01 -21.06
N GLY A 44 -44.39 10.86 -20.37
CA GLY A 44 -44.48 9.54 -20.96
C GLY A 44 -44.39 8.46 -19.87
N GLY A 45 -44.75 7.23 -20.20
CA GLY A 45 -44.58 6.06 -19.34
C GLY A 45 -43.93 4.93 -20.13
N HIS A 46 -43.06 4.16 -19.48
CA HIS A 46 -42.51 2.93 -20.02
C HIS A 46 -42.78 1.79 -19.03
N ARG A 47 -42.96 0.57 -19.54
CA ARG A 47 -43.10 -0.60 -18.69
C ARG A 47 -41.72 -1.02 -18.22
N GLN A 48 -41.46 -0.94 -16.91
CA GLN A 48 -40.25 -1.47 -16.30
C GLN A 48 -40.56 -2.84 -15.69
N SER A 49 -39.70 -3.83 -15.96
CA SER A 49 -39.70 -5.07 -15.19
C SER A 49 -38.90 -4.80 -13.92
N VAL A 50 -39.52 -4.97 -12.76
CA VAL A 50 -38.93 -4.70 -11.44
C VAL A 50 -38.76 -6.05 -10.74
N ALA A 51 -37.57 -6.32 -10.20
CA ALA A 51 -37.38 -7.49 -9.35
C ALA A 51 -38.22 -7.32 -8.07
N ASP A 52 -39.00 -8.33 -7.67
CA ASP A 52 -39.78 -8.25 -6.43
C ASP A 52 -38.88 -8.55 -5.22
N LEU A 53 -38.40 -7.49 -4.58
CA LEU A 53 -37.52 -7.57 -3.40
C LEU A 53 -38.31 -7.64 -2.08
N ARG A 54 -39.65 -7.69 -2.14
CA ARG A 54 -40.52 -7.67 -0.94
C ARG A 54 -41.13 -9.02 -0.64
N SER A 55 -41.53 -9.79 -1.66
CA SER A 55 -42.21 -11.08 -1.43
C SER A 55 -41.27 -12.26 -1.16
N ALA A 56 -40.00 -12.13 -1.54
CA ALA A 56 -38.96 -13.14 -1.33
C ALA A 56 -37.68 -12.50 -0.78
N PRO A 57 -37.67 -12.07 0.50
CA PRO A 57 -36.47 -11.51 1.11
C PRO A 57 -35.36 -12.56 1.11
N VAL A 58 -34.14 -12.12 0.80
CA VAL A 58 -32.97 -12.99 0.72
C VAL A 58 -32.42 -13.19 2.13
N ASP A 59 -32.27 -14.44 2.57
CA ASP A 59 -31.37 -14.76 3.69
C ASP A 59 -29.94 -14.69 3.17
N ALA A 60 -29.22 -13.62 3.52
CA ALA A 60 -27.88 -13.33 3.04
C ALA A 60 -26.99 -12.82 4.17
N HIS A 61 -25.72 -13.18 4.07
CA HIS A 61 -24.65 -12.75 4.96
C HIS A 61 -23.95 -11.48 4.44
N TYR A 62 -23.96 -11.28 3.12
CA TYR A 62 -23.29 -10.17 2.43
C TYR A 62 -24.16 -9.62 1.30
N ILE A 63 -24.35 -8.30 1.24
CA ILE A 63 -25.08 -7.64 0.15
C ILE A 63 -24.18 -6.61 -0.53
N THR A 64 -24.02 -6.74 -1.85
CA THR A 64 -23.47 -5.67 -2.69
C THR A 64 -24.62 -4.85 -3.27
N ILE A 65 -24.68 -3.55 -3.02
CA ILE A 65 -25.63 -2.64 -3.66
C ILE A 65 -24.89 -1.83 -4.72
N TYR A 66 -25.34 -1.90 -5.97
CA TYR A 66 -24.59 -1.32 -7.09
C TYR A 66 -25.46 -0.47 -8.02
N HIS A 67 -24.81 0.50 -8.66
CA HIS A 67 -25.36 1.19 -9.82
C HIS A 67 -25.20 0.32 -11.08
N LYS A 68 -26.17 0.34 -12.00
CA LYS A 68 -26.25 -0.55 -13.17
C LYS A 68 -24.95 -0.66 -13.99
N SER A 69 -24.19 0.42 -14.12
CA SER A 69 -22.91 0.42 -14.84
C SER A 69 -21.87 -0.56 -14.26
N PHE A 70 -22.00 -0.96 -12.99
CA PHE A 70 -21.02 -1.76 -12.25
C PHE A 70 -21.51 -3.18 -11.96
N GLU A 71 -22.50 -3.66 -12.71
CA GLU A 71 -23.11 -4.99 -12.50
C GLU A 71 -22.09 -6.13 -12.50
N ASN A 72 -21.13 -6.11 -13.42
CA ASN A 72 -20.13 -7.16 -13.53
C ASN A 72 -19.21 -7.17 -12.30
N ALA A 73 -18.52 -6.07 -12.00
CA ALA A 73 -17.74 -5.89 -10.78
C ALA A 73 -18.49 -6.31 -9.50
N ALA A 74 -19.76 -5.87 -9.34
CA ALA A 74 -20.57 -6.20 -8.18
C ALA A 74 -20.88 -7.71 -8.08
N GLN A 75 -21.20 -8.36 -9.21
CA GLN A 75 -21.44 -9.79 -9.26
C GLN A 75 -20.17 -10.58 -8.95
N ARG A 76 -19.02 -10.19 -9.51
CA ARG A 76 -17.72 -10.82 -9.25
C ARG A 76 -17.33 -10.74 -7.78
N LEU A 77 -17.54 -9.58 -7.14
CA LEU A 77 -17.30 -9.41 -5.71
C LEU A 77 -18.20 -10.32 -4.88
N SER A 78 -19.50 -10.37 -5.18
CA SER A 78 -20.43 -11.28 -4.52
C SER A 78 -20.08 -12.76 -4.74
N ASP A 79 -19.69 -13.15 -5.95
CA ASP A 79 -19.28 -14.52 -6.27
C ASP A 79 -18.04 -14.92 -5.46
N TYR A 80 -17.05 -14.04 -5.37
CA TYR A 80 -15.89 -14.26 -4.49
C TYR A 80 -16.32 -14.41 -3.02
N ARG A 81 -17.22 -13.55 -2.52
CA ARG A 81 -17.73 -13.63 -1.14
C ARG A 81 -18.65 -14.83 -0.86
N ASN A 82 -19.20 -15.49 -1.89
CA ASN A 82 -19.82 -16.81 -1.75
C ASN A 82 -18.79 -17.93 -1.52
N THR A 83 -17.51 -17.68 -1.79
CA THR A 83 -16.42 -18.64 -1.54
C THR A 83 -15.60 -18.31 -0.28
N ALA A 84 -15.45 -17.02 0.04
CA ALA A 84 -14.62 -16.54 1.13
C ALA A 84 -15.24 -15.31 1.81
N LEU A 85 -15.89 -15.53 2.95
CA LEU A 85 -16.42 -14.48 3.80
C LEU A 85 -15.92 -14.69 5.25
N PRO A 86 -15.25 -13.70 5.87
CA PRO A 86 -14.74 -13.87 7.23
C PRO A 86 -15.85 -14.18 8.24
N GLY A 87 -15.61 -15.17 9.10
CA GLY A 87 -16.51 -15.54 10.19
C GLY A 87 -17.83 -16.21 9.78
N VAL A 88 -17.97 -16.63 8.51
CA VAL A 88 -19.19 -17.25 8.00
C VAL A 88 -18.87 -18.51 7.18
N ASP A 89 -19.30 -19.67 7.69
CA ASP A 89 -19.28 -20.93 6.95
C ASP A 89 -20.41 -20.95 5.91
N ALA A 90 -20.11 -21.45 4.70
CA ALA A 90 -21.05 -21.50 3.57
C ALA A 90 -21.78 -20.15 3.31
N PRO A 91 -21.03 -19.08 3.01
CA PRO A 91 -21.58 -17.74 2.93
C PRO A 91 -22.58 -17.58 1.79
N VAL A 92 -23.47 -16.61 1.96
CA VAL A 92 -24.50 -16.26 0.98
C VAL A 92 -24.37 -14.78 0.71
N ALA A 93 -23.80 -14.46 -0.44
CA ALA A 93 -23.61 -13.11 -0.93
C ALA A 93 -24.52 -12.85 -2.15
N ARG A 94 -25.09 -11.64 -2.23
CA ARG A 94 -25.90 -11.21 -3.39
C ARG A 94 -25.54 -9.80 -3.84
N ALA A 95 -25.48 -9.63 -5.15
CA ALA A 95 -25.49 -8.32 -5.78
C ALA A 95 -26.93 -7.88 -6.03
N VAL A 96 -27.25 -6.63 -5.69
CA VAL A 96 -28.58 -6.05 -5.79
C VAL A 96 -28.49 -4.70 -6.49
N LEU A 97 -29.22 -4.57 -7.60
CA LEU A 97 -29.32 -3.33 -8.35
C LEU A 97 -30.05 -2.27 -7.53
N VAL A 98 -29.44 -1.10 -7.35
CA VAL A 98 -30.03 -0.02 -6.54
C VAL A 98 -31.36 0.50 -7.10
N ASP A 99 -31.57 0.44 -8.42
CA ASP A 99 -32.84 0.83 -9.05
C ASP A 99 -34.01 -0.10 -8.68
N ASP A 100 -33.75 -1.41 -8.48
CA ASP A 100 -34.76 -2.34 -8.00
C ASP A 100 -35.14 -2.02 -6.54
N ILE A 101 -34.18 -1.58 -5.73
CA ILE A 101 -34.44 -1.10 -4.37
C ILE A 101 -35.36 0.13 -4.42
N TYR A 102 -35.07 1.12 -5.27
CA TYR A 102 -35.94 2.30 -5.39
C TYR A 102 -37.36 1.93 -5.85
N ALA A 103 -37.46 1.08 -6.87
CA ALA A 103 -38.75 0.63 -7.39
C ALA A 103 -39.61 -0.05 -6.32
N ASN A 104 -38.98 -0.81 -5.41
CA ASN A 104 -39.68 -1.46 -4.31
C ASN A 104 -39.93 -0.54 -3.12
N TYR A 105 -38.98 0.27 -2.66
CA TYR A 105 -39.02 0.93 -1.34
C TYR A 105 -39.28 2.44 -1.36
N SER A 106 -39.20 3.12 -2.50
CA SER A 106 -39.48 4.56 -2.65
C SER A 106 -40.40 4.90 -3.82
N GLY A 107 -41.00 3.91 -4.48
CA GLY A 107 -41.85 4.11 -5.66
C GLY A 107 -41.07 4.56 -6.89
N GLY A 108 -39.80 4.15 -7.00
CA GLY A 108 -38.91 4.44 -8.12
C GLY A 108 -38.14 5.76 -8.01
N GLN A 109 -38.28 6.49 -6.90
CA GLN A 109 -37.50 7.70 -6.65
C GLN A 109 -36.16 7.36 -6.02
N LYS A 110 -35.08 7.99 -6.49
CA LYS A 110 -33.76 7.83 -5.89
C LYS A 110 -33.77 8.37 -4.45
N ASP A 111 -33.59 7.48 -3.47
CA ASP A 111 -33.66 7.80 -2.05
C ASP A 111 -32.76 6.87 -1.24
N ALA A 112 -31.86 7.44 -0.45
CA ALA A 112 -30.97 6.72 0.46
C ALA A 112 -31.74 5.91 1.52
N TYR A 113 -32.89 6.40 2.00
CA TYR A 113 -33.69 5.65 2.97
C TYR A 113 -34.41 4.44 2.37
N ALA A 114 -34.55 4.37 1.04
CA ALA A 114 -35.00 3.15 0.37
C ALA A 114 -33.99 2.01 0.55
N ILE A 115 -32.69 2.35 0.47
CA ILE A 115 -31.58 1.42 0.73
C ILE A 115 -31.64 0.92 2.18
N ARG A 116 -31.75 1.84 3.15
CA ARG A 116 -31.91 1.48 4.56
C ARG A 116 -33.07 0.51 4.78
N ASN A 117 -34.25 0.84 4.24
CA ASN A 117 -35.46 0.03 4.44
C ASN A 117 -35.36 -1.36 3.80
N TYR A 118 -34.69 -1.46 2.65
CA TYR A 118 -34.38 -2.76 2.05
C TYR A 118 -33.43 -3.58 2.93
N LEU A 119 -32.34 -2.97 3.39
CA LEU A 119 -31.35 -3.65 4.23
C LEU A 119 -31.95 -4.07 5.59
N GLN A 120 -32.79 -3.23 6.20
CA GLN A 120 -33.55 -3.60 7.40
C GLN A 120 -34.45 -4.80 7.14
N HIS A 121 -35.18 -4.82 6.02
CA HIS A 121 -36.05 -5.94 5.67
C HIS A 121 -35.26 -7.23 5.46
N VAL A 122 -34.10 -7.17 4.79
CA VAL A 122 -33.18 -8.33 4.64
C VAL A 122 -32.68 -8.80 6.00
N PHE A 123 -32.22 -7.87 6.85
CA PHE A 123 -31.71 -8.16 8.18
C PHE A 123 -32.77 -8.85 9.05
N GLU A 124 -33.99 -8.31 9.11
CA GLU A 124 -35.10 -8.87 9.89
C GLU A 124 -35.56 -10.23 9.34
N ALA A 125 -35.69 -10.37 8.02
CA ALA A 125 -36.13 -11.62 7.39
C ALA A 125 -35.10 -12.76 7.54
N GLY A 126 -33.81 -12.42 7.51
CA GLY A 126 -32.70 -13.35 7.76
C GLY A 126 -32.39 -13.55 9.25
N GLY A 127 -33.21 -13.04 10.18
CA GLY A 127 -32.98 -13.21 11.62
C GLY A 127 -31.67 -12.59 12.14
N GLY A 128 -31.19 -11.53 11.50
CA GLY A 128 -29.93 -10.84 11.85
C GLY A 128 -28.68 -11.46 11.22
N ASN A 129 -28.82 -12.36 10.25
CA ASN A 129 -27.69 -13.01 9.58
C ASN A 129 -26.85 -12.07 8.70
N LEU A 130 -27.40 -10.94 8.25
CA LEU A 130 -26.69 -9.98 7.42
C LEU A 130 -25.52 -9.36 8.21
N ARG A 131 -24.29 -9.66 7.79
CA ARG A 131 -23.04 -9.22 8.44
C ARG A 131 -22.37 -8.05 7.75
N TYR A 132 -22.53 -7.96 6.42
CA TYR A 132 -21.80 -7.02 5.58
C TYR A 132 -22.65 -6.39 4.49
N VAL A 133 -22.41 -5.11 4.22
CA VAL A 133 -22.97 -4.39 3.06
C VAL A 133 -21.85 -3.64 2.35
N CYS A 134 -21.72 -3.84 1.04
CA CYS A 134 -20.80 -3.08 0.21
C CYS A 134 -21.54 -2.24 -0.83
N LEU A 135 -21.27 -0.95 -0.87
CA LEU A 135 -21.84 -0.01 -1.83
C LEU A 135 -20.89 0.16 -3.01
N VAL A 136 -21.33 -0.13 -4.23
CA VAL A 136 -20.51 0.01 -5.45
C VAL A 136 -21.03 1.17 -6.28
N GLY A 137 -20.33 2.29 -6.16
CA GLY A 137 -20.58 3.52 -6.88
C GLY A 137 -20.29 4.77 -6.04
N ASN A 138 -19.88 5.82 -6.72
CA ASN A 138 -19.65 7.12 -6.12
C ASN A 138 -20.93 7.75 -5.51
N THR A 139 -20.75 8.69 -4.57
CA THR A 139 -21.82 9.55 -4.03
C THR A 139 -21.40 11.02 -4.10
N THR A 140 -22.36 11.96 -4.00
CA THR A 140 -22.04 13.38 -3.83
C THR A 140 -23.06 14.13 -2.98
N LYS A 141 -22.65 15.29 -2.47
CA LYS A 141 -23.54 16.31 -1.89
C LYS A 141 -24.43 17.02 -2.92
N ASP A 142 -24.38 16.65 -4.19
CA ASP A 142 -25.32 17.06 -5.25
C ASP A 142 -26.13 15.84 -5.76
N PRO A 143 -27.00 15.24 -4.92
CA PRO A 143 -27.66 13.96 -5.22
C PRO A 143 -28.60 14.02 -6.42
N ARG A 144 -29.01 15.23 -6.83
CA ARG A 144 -29.90 15.49 -7.98
C ARG A 144 -29.15 15.98 -9.22
N ASN A 145 -27.81 16.03 -9.18
CA ASN A 145 -26.97 16.47 -10.28
C ASN A 145 -27.37 17.87 -10.82
N TYR A 146 -27.63 18.83 -9.93
CA TYR A 146 -27.94 20.21 -10.32
C TYR A 146 -26.79 20.89 -11.07
N LYS A 147 -25.55 20.40 -10.89
CA LYS A 147 -24.38 20.84 -11.65
C LYS A 147 -24.33 20.35 -13.09
N GLY A 148 -25.22 19.42 -13.49
CA GLY A 148 -25.29 18.91 -14.86
C GLY A 148 -24.03 18.15 -15.28
N GLN A 149 -23.41 17.41 -14.36
CA GLN A 149 -22.20 16.63 -14.59
C GLN A 149 -22.51 15.34 -15.37
N ASP A 150 -21.56 14.88 -16.20
CA ASP A 150 -21.70 13.63 -16.95
C ASP A 150 -21.53 12.42 -16.01
N PRO A 151 -22.54 11.56 -15.85
CA PRO A 151 -22.51 10.44 -14.92
C PRO A 151 -21.48 9.36 -15.25
N ASN A 152 -20.90 9.35 -16.45
CA ASN A 152 -19.91 8.34 -16.85
C ASN A 152 -18.47 8.76 -16.58
N THR A 153 -18.22 10.05 -16.34
CA THR A 153 -16.86 10.62 -16.28
C THR A 153 -16.64 11.54 -15.09
N ALA A 154 -17.71 12.04 -14.47
CA ALA A 154 -17.62 12.97 -13.35
C ALA A 154 -18.11 12.35 -12.04
N LEU A 155 -17.73 12.99 -10.94
CA LEU A 155 -18.22 12.68 -9.60
C LEU A 155 -19.71 13.02 -9.54
N VAL A 156 -20.56 12.02 -9.77
CA VAL A 156 -22.01 12.12 -9.57
C VAL A 156 -22.44 11.14 -8.49
N ASP A 157 -23.67 11.34 -8.02
CA ASP A 157 -24.28 10.45 -7.06
C ASP A 157 -24.84 9.22 -7.79
N LEU A 158 -24.12 8.09 -7.75
CA LEU A 158 -24.53 6.82 -8.37
C LEU A 158 -25.24 5.91 -7.36
N VAL A 159 -24.66 5.79 -6.16
CA VAL A 159 -25.29 5.13 -5.00
C VAL A 159 -25.27 6.12 -3.83
N PRO A 160 -26.42 6.63 -3.38
CA PRO A 160 -26.48 7.76 -2.46
C PRO A 160 -25.94 7.44 -1.07
N SER A 161 -25.38 8.46 -0.45
CA SER A 161 -25.05 8.50 0.99
C SER A 161 -26.04 9.41 1.74
N ILE A 162 -25.94 9.47 3.07
CA ILE A 162 -26.73 10.39 3.90
C ILE A 162 -25.88 11.60 4.25
N GLU A 163 -26.39 12.79 3.95
CA GLU A 163 -25.79 14.04 4.41
C GLU A 163 -26.43 14.47 5.73
N LYS A 164 -25.64 14.50 6.81
CA LYS A 164 -26.11 14.96 8.13
C LYS A 164 -25.95 16.47 8.23
N TYR A 165 -27.08 17.16 8.35
CA TYR A 165 -27.15 18.59 8.66
C TYR A 165 -27.70 18.79 10.07
N TYR A 166 -26.92 19.40 10.96
CA TYR A 166 -27.40 19.86 12.26
C TYR A 166 -27.58 21.37 12.22
N PHE A 167 -28.70 21.86 11.70
CA PHE A 167 -29.11 23.24 11.97
C PHE A 167 -29.53 23.33 13.44
N PRO A 168 -28.82 24.05 14.31
CA PRO A 168 -29.23 24.13 15.70
C PRO A 168 -30.35 25.16 15.83
N ASP A 169 -31.49 24.77 16.41
CA ASP A 169 -32.57 25.71 16.76
C ASP A 169 -32.16 26.73 17.85
N THR A 170 -31.05 26.52 18.56
CA THR A 170 -30.69 27.35 19.74
C THR A 170 -29.21 27.68 19.95
N ASN A 171 -28.26 27.13 19.17
CA ASN A 171 -26.84 27.50 19.33
C ASN A 171 -26.00 27.33 18.05
N PRO A 172 -25.89 28.35 17.19
CA PRO A 172 -25.05 28.34 15.99
C PRO A 172 -23.52 28.28 16.26
N HIS A 173 -23.09 28.22 17.53
CA HIS A 173 -21.67 28.26 17.91
C HIS A 173 -21.06 26.92 18.35
N SER A 174 -21.77 25.78 18.21
CA SER A 174 -21.11 24.48 18.41
C SER A 174 -20.36 24.07 17.13
N SER A 175 -19.08 23.72 17.25
CA SER A 175 -18.23 23.31 16.12
C SER A 175 -18.80 22.11 15.33
N TYR A 176 -19.65 21.31 15.95
CA TYR A 176 -20.30 20.15 15.31
C TYR A 176 -21.51 20.50 14.42
N SER A 177 -22.16 21.65 14.62
CA SER A 177 -23.38 22.05 13.90
C SER A 177 -23.11 22.86 12.64
N VAL A 178 -21.89 23.36 12.46
CA VAL A 178 -21.51 24.23 11.32
C VAL A 178 -20.92 23.48 10.12
N HIS A 179 -20.64 22.17 10.26
CA HIS A 179 -20.00 21.37 9.22
C HIS A 179 -20.89 20.17 8.84
N PRO A 180 -21.69 20.27 7.75
CA PRO A 180 -22.39 19.11 7.22
C PRO A 180 -21.39 18.06 6.75
N PHE A 181 -21.74 16.79 6.89
CA PHE A 181 -20.87 15.69 6.53
C PHE A 181 -21.67 14.52 5.93
N GLY A 182 -21.05 13.82 4.98
CA GLY A 182 -21.57 12.59 4.42
C GLY A 182 -21.29 11.40 5.33
N THR A 183 -22.25 10.49 5.47
CA THR A 183 -22.11 9.28 6.24
C THR A 183 -22.99 8.17 5.67
N ASP A 184 -22.43 6.97 5.55
CA ASP A 184 -23.17 5.79 5.12
C ASP A 184 -23.76 5.01 6.32
N ASP A 185 -23.32 5.27 7.55
CA ASP A 185 -23.79 4.55 8.76
C ASP A 185 -25.32 4.48 8.89
N PRO A 186 -26.09 5.56 8.63
CA PRO A 186 -27.54 5.49 8.77
C PRO A 186 -28.24 4.55 7.78
N LEU A 187 -27.54 4.09 6.72
CA LEU A 187 -28.06 3.09 5.79
C LEU A 187 -28.14 1.70 6.42
N VAL A 188 -27.36 1.44 7.48
CA VAL A 188 -27.29 0.16 8.20
C VAL A 188 -27.66 0.29 9.67
N SER A 189 -28.31 1.39 10.04
CA SER A 189 -28.84 1.65 11.39
C SER A 189 -30.34 1.38 11.39
N PHE A 190 -30.75 0.23 11.92
CA PHE A 190 -32.10 -0.30 11.85
C PHE A 190 -32.92 0.01 13.10
N ASP A 191 -32.25 0.21 14.23
CA ASP A 191 -32.86 0.47 15.51
C ASP A 191 -33.49 1.87 15.63
N THR A 192 -34.36 2.03 16.62
CA THR A 192 -34.83 3.37 17.00
C THR A 192 -33.84 3.95 18.01
N PRO A 193 -33.32 5.18 17.80
CA PRO A 193 -32.44 5.81 18.77
C PRO A 193 -33.10 5.83 20.16
N SER A 194 -32.35 5.43 21.20
CA SER A 194 -32.84 5.50 22.58
C SER A 194 -33.25 6.93 22.97
N GLY A 195 -34.27 7.11 23.81
CA GLY A 195 -34.75 8.45 24.17
C GLY A 195 -33.70 9.40 24.78
N SER A 196 -32.59 8.89 25.31
CA SER A 196 -31.46 9.68 25.82
C SER A 196 -30.39 10.03 24.78
N LEU A 197 -30.36 9.35 23.62
CA LEU A 197 -29.34 9.51 22.57
C LEU A 197 -30.03 9.73 21.22
N SER A 198 -29.78 10.88 20.61
CA SER A 198 -30.45 11.27 19.36
C SER A 198 -29.89 10.60 18.10
N MET A 199 -29.01 9.60 18.23
CA MET A 199 -28.34 8.93 17.10
C MET A 199 -28.31 7.43 17.30
N ASP A 200 -28.70 6.74 16.24
CA ASP A 200 -28.61 5.30 16.11
C ASP A 200 -27.17 4.87 15.74
N LEU A 201 -26.85 3.63 16.05
CA LEU A 201 -25.58 2.99 15.73
C LEU A 201 -25.75 2.08 14.51
N PRO A 202 -24.69 1.83 13.73
CA PRO A 202 -24.75 0.83 12.67
C PRO A 202 -24.91 -0.57 13.27
N ASP A 203 -25.75 -1.40 12.65
CA ASP A 203 -25.99 -2.81 13.01
C ASP A 203 -25.18 -3.80 12.16
N VAL A 204 -24.72 -3.35 10.98
CA VAL A 204 -24.05 -4.18 9.97
C VAL A 204 -22.76 -3.50 9.51
N ALA A 205 -21.72 -4.29 9.23
CA ALA A 205 -20.45 -3.76 8.75
C ALA A 205 -20.62 -3.20 7.32
N LEU A 206 -20.16 -1.97 7.10
CA LEU A 206 -20.42 -1.22 5.87
C LEU A 206 -19.12 -0.72 5.24
N GLY A 207 -19.03 -0.84 3.93
CA GLY A 207 -17.95 -0.25 3.14
C GLY A 207 -18.43 0.22 1.77
N ARG A 208 -17.65 1.08 1.13
CA ARG A 208 -17.96 1.66 -0.19
C ARG A 208 -16.79 1.53 -1.16
N LEU A 209 -17.08 1.12 -2.38
CA LEU A 209 -16.23 1.26 -3.57
C LEU A 209 -16.69 2.50 -4.34
N PRO A 210 -16.01 3.66 -4.22
CA PRO A 210 -16.45 4.94 -4.79
C PRO A 210 -16.10 5.06 -6.29
N ALA A 211 -16.44 4.02 -7.06
CA ALA A 211 -16.16 3.94 -8.49
C ALA A 211 -17.02 4.94 -9.29
N VAL A 212 -16.38 5.62 -10.26
CA VAL A 212 -17.06 6.50 -11.23
C VAL A 212 -17.23 5.79 -12.57
N THR A 213 -16.22 5.02 -13.00
CA THR A 213 -16.21 4.34 -14.30
C THR A 213 -16.26 2.83 -14.16
N VAL A 214 -16.64 2.13 -15.23
CA VAL A 214 -16.66 0.66 -15.26
C VAL A 214 -15.27 0.10 -15.01
N SER A 215 -14.23 0.64 -15.68
CA SER A 215 -12.84 0.21 -15.48
C SER A 215 -12.45 0.31 -14.02
N GLU A 216 -12.70 1.45 -13.39
CA GLU A 216 -12.33 1.67 -12.00
C GLU A 216 -13.03 0.70 -11.04
N ALA A 217 -14.31 0.36 -11.30
CA ALA A 217 -15.03 -0.63 -10.50
C ALA A 217 -14.41 -2.04 -10.65
N GLU A 218 -14.08 -2.45 -11.88
CA GLU A 218 -13.39 -3.72 -12.14
C GLU A 218 -12.00 -3.73 -11.50
N ASP A 219 -11.21 -2.67 -11.66
CA ASP A 219 -9.85 -2.55 -11.12
C ASP A 219 -9.83 -2.56 -9.59
N LEU A 220 -10.84 -1.99 -8.93
CA LEU A 220 -11.01 -2.08 -7.47
C LEU A 220 -11.31 -3.51 -7.03
N VAL A 221 -12.25 -4.20 -7.69
CA VAL A 221 -12.64 -5.56 -7.34
C VAL A 221 -11.51 -6.56 -7.63
N ASP A 222 -10.84 -6.43 -8.77
CA ASP A 222 -9.67 -7.24 -9.16
C ASP A 222 -8.58 -7.17 -8.09
N ARG A 223 -8.24 -5.95 -7.66
CA ARG A 223 -7.23 -5.75 -6.62
C ARG A 223 -7.66 -6.34 -5.29
N MET A 224 -8.93 -6.25 -4.90
CA MET A 224 -9.42 -6.82 -3.64
C MET A 224 -9.39 -8.34 -3.63
N ILE A 225 -9.82 -8.97 -4.74
CA ILE A 225 -9.77 -10.42 -4.90
C ILE A 225 -8.31 -10.89 -4.90
N ALA A 226 -7.44 -10.26 -5.70
CA ALA A 226 -6.02 -10.60 -5.75
C ALA A 226 -5.31 -10.39 -4.39
N TYR A 227 -5.62 -9.30 -3.68
CA TYR A 227 -5.06 -9.04 -2.36
C TYR A 227 -5.45 -10.10 -1.32
N ALA A 228 -6.62 -10.70 -1.44
CA ALA A 228 -7.10 -11.72 -0.50
C ALA A 228 -6.70 -13.14 -0.92
N ALA A 229 -6.73 -13.45 -2.22
CA ALA A 229 -6.51 -14.80 -2.75
C ALA A 229 -5.05 -15.07 -3.15
N GLU A 230 -4.33 -14.06 -3.62
CA GLU A 230 -2.95 -14.16 -4.13
C GLU A 230 -2.06 -13.04 -3.56
N PRO A 231 -1.98 -12.90 -2.23
CA PRO A 231 -1.24 -11.79 -1.66
C PRO A 231 0.27 -11.92 -1.95
N VAL A 232 0.95 -10.78 -2.15
CA VAL A 232 2.41 -10.74 -2.41
C VAL A 232 3.18 -11.18 -1.18
N GLU A 233 4.13 -12.09 -1.31
CA GLU A 233 4.96 -12.58 -0.19
C GLU A 233 5.84 -11.48 0.46
N GLY A 234 6.27 -11.73 1.71
CA GLY A 234 7.29 -10.95 2.41
C GLY A 234 6.83 -10.19 3.66
N PHE A 235 7.79 -9.64 4.41
CA PHE A 235 7.60 -9.00 5.72
C PHE A 235 6.67 -7.78 5.74
N TRP A 236 6.37 -7.18 4.60
CA TRP A 236 5.49 -6.01 4.51
C TRP A 236 4.12 -6.26 5.16
N ARG A 237 3.67 -7.52 5.16
CA ARG A 237 2.41 -7.97 5.76
C ARG A 237 2.35 -7.83 7.27
N ASN A 238 3.49 -7.92 7.94
CA ASN A 238 3.62 -7.78 9.39
C ASN A 238 4.30 -6.45 9.70
N ARG A 239 4.05 -5.38 8.93
CA ARG A 239 4.70 -4.08 9.10
C ARG A 239 3.69 -2.94 9.11
N PHE A 240 3.68 -2.17 10.19
CA PHE A 240 2.93 -0.93 10.35
C PHE A 240 3.80 0.28 10.21
N VAL A 241 3.28 1.30 9.53
CA VAL A 241 3.83 2.65 9.52
C VAL A 241 2.94 3.51 10.40
N PHE A 242 3.53 4.11 11.42
CA PHE A 242 2.89 5.08 12.29
C PHE A 242 3.43 6.46 11.98
N ALA A 243 2.55 7.42 11.70
CA ALA A 243 2.90 8.80 11.53
C ALA A 243 2.08 9.69 12.47
N ALA A 244 2.74 10.61 13.15
CA ALA A 244 2.11 11.53 14.08
C ALA A 244 2.56 12.95 13.78
N ASP A 245 1.59 13.86 13.75
CA ASP A 245 1.83 15.29 13.64
C ASP A 245 2.53 15.83 14.88
N ASP A 246 3.22 16.96 14.72
CA ASP A 246 3.88 17.62 15.84
C ASP A 246 3.01 18.72 16.46
N GLY A 247 3.59 19.49 17.37
CA GLY A 247 2.88 20.57 18.05
C GLY A 247 3.01 21.94 17.39
N LEU A 248 3.69 22.07 16.23
CA LEU A 248 4.01 23.34 15.60
C LEU A 248 2.75 23.95 14.97
N VAL A 249 2.51 25.24 15.26
CA VAL A 249 1.31 25.91 14.76
C VAL A 249 1.68 27.19 14.00
N PRO A 250 1.39 27.30 12.69
CA PRO A 250 1.71 28.47 11.88
C PRO A 250 1.18 29.79 12.47
N ARG A 251 -0.04 29.79 13.02
CA ARG A 251 -0.67 30.97 13.62
C ARG A 251 0.09 31.50 14.85
N TYR A 252 0.88 30.66 15.51
CA TYR A 252 1.72 31.02 16.66
C TYR A 252 3.19 31.15 16.26
N GLY A 253 3.47 31.46 14.98
CA GLY A 253 4.84 31.62 14.49
C GLY A 253 5.59 30.30 14.36
N ARG A 254 4.88 29.18 14.20
CA ARG A 254 5.42 27.81 14.19
C ARG A 254 6.15 27.47 15.49
N GLU A 255 5.58 27.91 16.59
CA GLU A 255 5.99 27.50 17.92
C GLU A 255 5.12 26.32 18.38
N PRO A 256 5.69 25.35 19.12
CA PRO A 256 4.91 24.28 19.72
C PRO A 256 3.85 24.83 20.68
N VAL A 257 2.60 24.39 20.57
CA VAL A 257 1.50 24.80 21.48
C VAL A 257 0.97 23.60 22.25
N SER A 258 0.75 23.77 23.56
CA SER A 258 0.39 22.67 24.46
C SER A 258 -0.94 21.99 24.11
N SER A 259 -1.84 22.65 23.36
CA SER A 259 -3.10 22.06 22.89
C SER A 259 -2.93 21.06 21.74
N GLU A 260 -1.78 21.07 21.07
CA GLU A 260 -1.48 20.27 19.86
C GLU A 260 -0.50 19.11 20.15
N GLU A 261 -0.02 18.96 21.39
CA GLU A 261 1.03 17.99 21.74
C GLU A 261 0.57 16.53 21.75
N GLN A 262 -0.74 16.29 21.74
CA GLN A 262 -1.34 14.99 22.05
C GLN A 262 -1.07 13.92 20.99
N HIS A 263 -0.84 14.29 19.72
CA HIS A 263 -0.77 13.36 18.60
C HIS A 263 0.35 12.32 18.74
N LEU A 264 1.52 12.71 19.22
CA LEU A 264 2.62 11.77 19.49
C LEU A 264 2.23 10.76 20.57
N ALA A 265 1.68 11.23 21.69
CA ALA A 265 1.27 10.35 22.78
C ALA A 265 0.17 9.39 22.34
N GLN A 266 -0.81 9.87 21.58
CA GLN A 266 -1.88 9.06 20.99
C GLN A 266 -1.33 7.94 20.08
N ALA A 267 -0.41 8.27 19.18
CA ALA A 267 0.20 7.28 18.31
C ALA A 267 1.05 6.25 19.07
N GLU A 268 1.76 6.69 20.11
CA GLU A 268 2.65 5.85 20.90
C GLU A 268 1.87 4.92 21.84
N ASP A 269 0.86 5.44 22.54
CA ASP A 269 -0.06 4.66 23.38
C ASP A 269 -0.74 3.60 22.52
N LEU A 270 -1.26 3.97 21.34
CA LEU A 270 -1.91 3.02 20.45
C LEU A 270 -0.96 1.91 19.98
N ALA A 271 0.26 2.29 19.60
CA ALA A 271 1.30 1.37 19.17
C ALA A 271 1.71 0.38 20.26
N ASN A 272 1.75 0.81 21.53
CA ASN A 272 2.20 -0.02 22.65
C ASN A 272 1.06 -0.86 23.27
N ASP A 273 -0.16 -0.34 23.27
CA ASP A 273 -1.28 -0.93 24.01
C ASP A 273 -2.13 -1.88 23.16
N PHE A 274 -2.13 -1.76 21.83
CA PHE A 274 -3.01 -2.57 20.97
C PHE A 274 -2.29 -3.38 19.89
N VAL A 275 -1.09 -2.98 19.43
CA VAL A 275 -0.43 -3.67 18.32
C VAL A 275 0.27 -4.96 18.80
N PRO A 276 0.01 -6.12 18.19
CA PRO A 276 0.70 -7.37 18.51
C PRO A 276 2.23 -7.27 18.39
N ALA A 277 2.96 -7.92 19.31
CA ALA A 277 4.43 -7.97 19.28
C ALA A 277 5.01 -8.67 18.03
N SER A 278 4.18 -9.46 17.33
CA SER A 278 4.51 -10.09 16.06
C SER A 278 4.55 -9.11 14.88
N ILE A 279 4.02 -7.88 15.04
CA ILE A 279 4.02 -6.82 14.02
C ILE A 279 5.23 -5.89 14.21
N ASP A 280 5.93 -5.64 13.12
CA ASP A 280 6.96 -4.61 13.00
C ASP A 280 6.33 -3.22 12.93
N MET A 281 6.89 -2.26 13.66
CA MET A 281 6.45 -0.88 13.64
C MET A 281 7.57 0.01 13.13
N VAL A 282 7.23 0.89 12.19
CA VAL A 282 8.04 1.99 11.71
C VAL A 282 7.37 3.27 12.18
N LYS A 283 8.00 3.98 13.11
CA LYS A 283 7.45 5.20 13.71
C LYS A 283 8.12 6.41 13.07
N ILE A 284 7.32 7.31 12.52
CA ILE A 284 7.73 8.52 11.81
C ILE A 284 6.96 9.68 12.43
N TYR A 285 7.47 10.21 13.54
CA TYR A 285 6.79 11.25 14.32
C TYR A 285 7.39 12.62 14.06
N GLY A 286 6.55 13.64 13.86
CA GLY A 286 6.99 14.98 13.47
C GLY A 286 8.06 15.57 14.39
N HIS A 287 7.99 15.30 15.70
CA HIS A 287 8.98 15.73 16.70
C HIS A 287 10.41 15.21 16.45
N ALA A 288 10.56 14.14 15.67
CA ALA A 288 11.86 13.55 15.32
C ALA A 288 12.55 14.23 14.13
N TYR A 289 11.85 15.11 13.43
CA TYR A 289 12.31 15.74 12.20
C TYR A 289 12.43 17.24 12.37
N ASP A 290 13.55 17.78 11.87
CA ASP A 290 13.79 19.22 11.88
C ASP A 290 12.88 19.93 10.87
N LEU A 291 12.49 21.16 11.22
CA LEU A 291 11.92 22.10 10.26
C LEU A 291 13.07 22.95 9.68
N PRO A 292 13.45 22.80 8.40
CA PRO A 292 14.56 23.54 7.82
C PRO A 292 14.36 25.06 7.93
N SER A 293 15.45 25.80 8.12
CA SER A 293 15.38 27.27 8.27
C SER A 293 14.72 27.94 7.07
N GLY A 294 13.67 28.74 7.32
CA GLY A 294 12.89 29.42 6.28
C GLY A 294 11.91 28.51 5.51
N SER A 295 11.85 27.22 5.85
CA SER A 295 10.89 26.26 5.29
C SER A 295 9.59 26.26 6.09
N ASN A 296 8.51 25.91 5.39
CA ASN A 296 7.21 25.61 5.97
C ASN A 296 6.88 24.12 5.91
N VAL A 297 7.83 23.29 5.44
CA VAL A 297 7.65 21.87 5.20
C VAL A 297 8.76 21.05 5.81
N LYS A 298 8.46 19.79 6.16
CA LYS A 298 9.41 18.78 6.65
C LYS A 298 9.75 17.76 5.55
N PRO A 299 10.71 18.07 4.65
CA PRO A 299 10.97 17.23 3.48
C PRO A 299 11.54 15.86 3.85
N GLU A 300 12.35 15.76 4.91
CA GLU A 300 12.91 14.48 5.36
C GLU A 300 11.82 13.53 5.89
N MET A 301 10.89 14.05 6.69
CA MET A 301 9.74 13.28 7.16
C MET A 301 8.88 12.80 5.99
N ARG A 302 8.59 13.68 5.02
CA ARG A 302 7.83 13.34 3.82
C ARG A 302 8.54 12.27 2.99
N ALA A 303 9.87 12.34 2.84
CA ALA A 303 10.66 11.35 2.13
C ALA A 303 10.65 9.98 2.84
N ASP A 304 10.76 9.97 4.17
CA ASP A 304 10.71 8.74 4.97
C ASP A 304 9.33 8.08 4.94
N ILE A 305 8.24 8.86 4.97
CA ILE A 305 6.88 8.33 4.78
C ILE A 305 6.76 7.70 3.39
N ASN A 306 7.13 8.43 2.32
CA ASN A 306 7.03 7.91 0.96
C ASN A 306 7.86 6.64 0.74
N THR A 307 9.06 6.59 1.32
CA THR A 307 9.92 5.41 1.28
C THR A 307 9.29 4.24 2.03
N ALA A 308 8.84 4.46 3.27
CA ALA A 308 8.24 3.41 4.09
C ALA A 308 6.96 2.82 3.47
N LEU A 309 6.15 3.66 2.81
CA LEU A 309 4.96 3.21 2.09
C LEU A 309 5.32 2.47 0.80
N SER A 310 6.31 2.94 0.05
CA SER A 310 6.79 2.32 -1.20
C SER A 310 7.42 0.94 -0.99
N ASP A 311 8.13 0.75 0.14
CA ASP A 311 8.65 -0.56 0.54
C ASP A 311 7.56 -1.62 0.76
N GLY A 312 6.34 -1.16 1.06
CA GLY A 312 5.19 -1.96 1.44
C GLY A 312 5.00 -2.03 2.96
N ALA A 313 3.73 -1.92 3.36
CA ALA A 313 3.24 -2.07 4.72
C ALA A 313 1.82 -2.63 4.67
N SER A 314 1.36 -3.24 5.76
CA SER A 314 -0.01 -3.71 5.91
C SER A 314 -0.94 -2.60 6.41
N MET A 315 -0.41 -1.65 7.19
CA MET A 315 -1.17 -0.49 7.65
C MET A 315 -0.31 0.76 7.69
N TRP A 316 -0.92 1.89 7.33
CA TRP A 316 -0.42 3.21 7.65
C TRP A 316 -1.43 3.93 8.54
N TYR A 317 -1.05 4.12 9.80
CA TYR A 317 -1.81 4.90 10.77
C TYR A 317 -1.27 6.33 10.82
N TYR A 318 -2.14 7.31 10.65
CA TYR A 318 -1.84 8.73 10.82
C TYR A 318 -2.77 9.38 11.84
N VAL A 319 -2.19 10.16 12.76
CA VAL A 319 -2.91 11.00 13.71
C VAL A 319 -2.32 12.42 13.71
N GLY A 320 -3.18 13.43 13.59
CA GLY A 320 -2.73 14.80 13.39
C GLY A 320 -3.73 15.68 12.67
N HIS A 321 -3.29 16.87 12.25
CA HIS A 321 -4.06 17.75 11.39
C HIS A 321 -4.14 17.20 9.96
N GLY A 322 -5.24 17.52 9.29
CA GLY A 322 -5.54 17.01 7.97
C GLY A 322 -6.46 17.94 7.20
N ALA A 323 -6.27 17.91 5.89
CA ALA A 323 -7.11 18.56 4.90
C ALA A 323 -7.29 17.60 3.71
N GLU A 324 -8.23 17.92 2.81
CA GLU A 324 -8.56 17.08 1.65
C GLU A 324 -7.35 16.66 0.79
N ASN A 325 -6.27 17.44 0.76
CA ASN A 325 -5.08 17.18 -0.05
C ASN A 325 -3.75 17.15 0.71
N ASN A 326 -3.77 17.20 2.05
CA ASN A 326 -2.56 17.45 2.82
C ASN A 326 -2.69 16.92 4.26
N LEU A 327 -1.63 16.28 4.76
CA LEU A 327 -1.47 15.90 6.17
C LEU A 327 -0.42 16.82 6.83
N ALA A 328 -0.74 17.30 8.04
CA ALA A 328 0.03 18.27 8.84
C ALA A 328 0.26 19.63 8.17
N ASP A 329 0.40 20.71 8.94
CA ASP A 329 0.69 22.04 8.37
C ASP A 329 2.07 22.09 7.67
N GLU A 330 2.95 21.16 8.02
CA GLU A 330 4.30 20.92 7.52
C GLU A 330 4.33 20.08 6.23
N GLN A 331 3.16 19.77 5.64
CA GLN A 331 3.00 19.03 4.40
C GLN A 331 3.78 17.71 4.39
N VAL A 332 3.60 16.91 5.46
CA VAL A 332 4.33 15.65 5.65
C VAL A 332 3.88 14.57 4.66
N PHE A 333 2.67 14.72 4.10
CA PHE A 333 2.19 13.94 2.96
C PHE A 333 1.12 14.71 2.20
N GLN A 334 1.16 14.69 0.87
CA GLN A 334 0.17 15.32 -0.01
C GLN A 334 -0.46 14.32 -0.97
N SER A 335 -1.69 14.58 -1.43
CA SER A 335 -2.35 13.66 -2.37
C SER A 335 -1.57 13.43 -3.68
N GLU A 336 -0.73 14.38 -4.08
CA GLU A 336 0.15 14.28 -5.25
C GLU A 336 1.25 13.21 -5.06
N ASP A 337 1.65 12.94 -3.81
CA ASP A 337 2.68 11.94 -3.50
C ASP A 337 2.21 10.52 -3.83
N ILE A 338 0.90 10.27 -3.83
CA ILE A 338 0.30 8.95 -4.10
C ILE A 338 0.76 8.41 -5.46
N ALA A 339 0.89 9.29 -6.47
CA ALA A 339 1.33 8.90 -7.81
C ALA A 339 2.80 8.44 -7.87
N SER A 340 3.59 8.76 -6.85
CA SER A 340 5.00 8.36 -6.73
C SER A 340 5.22 7.05 -5.97
N LEU A 341 4.17 6.50 -5.35
CA LEU A 341 4.27 5.27 -4.58
C LEU A 341 4.48 4.06 -5.51
N THR A 342 5.42 3.21 -5.14
CA THR A 342 5.86 2.05 -5.95
C THR A 342 5.56 0.70 -5.31
N ASN A 343 4.69 0.66 -4.30
CA ASN A 343 4.41 -0.54 -3.53
C ASN A 343 3.56 -1.61 -4.26
N GLY A 344 3.05 -1.32 -5.46
CA GLY A 344 2.30 -2.29 -6.27
C GLY A 344 1.14 -2.93 -5.49
N MET A 345 1.15 -4.26 -5.35
CA MET A 345 0.15 -5.03 -4.58
C MET A 345 0.47 -5.18 -3.08
N LYS A 346 1.60 -4.66 -2.60
CA LYS A 346 1.92 -4.54 -1.16
C LYS A 346 1.15 -3.36 -0.54
N ARG A 347 -0.17 -3.37 -0.73
CA ARG A 347 -1.08 -2.26 -0.43
C ARG A 347 -1.43 -2.24 1.05
N PHE A 348 -1.22 -1.10 1.69
CA PHE A 348 -1.57 -0.89 3.10
C PHE A 348 -3.04 -0.56 3.26
N VAL A 349 -3.55 -0.67 4.48
CA VAL A 349 -4.78 0.00 4.90
C VAL A 349 -4.40 1.39 5.40
N PHE A 350 -4.97 2.43 4.79
CA PHE A 350 -4.78 3.80 5.22
C PHE A 350 -5.78 4.15 6.30
N VAL A 351 -5.30 4.48 7.49
CA VAL A 351 -6.15 4.86 8.62
C VAL A 351 -5.71 6.22 9.11
N ALA A 352 -6.50 7.25 8.79
CA ALA A 352 -6.21 8.62 9.20
C ALA A 352 -7.29 9.11 10.17
N PHE A 353 -6.93 9.19 11.44
CA PHE A 353 -7.76 9.76 12.51
C PHE A 353 -7.64 11.29 12.54
N SER A 354 -7.92 11.89 11.38
CA SER A 354 -7.69 13.29 11.05
C SER A 354 -8.89 13.91 10.32
N CYS A 355 -8.96 15.24 10.26
CA CYS A 355 -10.04 16.00 9.61
C CYS A 355 -9.96 15.91 8.08
N ASP A 356 -11.12 15.86 7.42
CA ASP A 356 -11.31 16.12 5.97
C ASP A 356 -10.49 15.25 4.98
N VAL A 357 -9.77 14.23 5.44
CA VAL A 357 -8.95 13.35 4.58
C VAL A 357 -9.80 12.46 3.66
N GLY A 358 -11.04 12.18 4.06
CA GLY A 358 -11.94 11.24 3.38
C GLY A 358 -13.26 11.86 2.91
N VAL A 359 -13.27 13.11 2.43
CA VAL A 359 -14.47 13.80 1.90
C VAL A 359 -14.95 13.16 0.57
N TYR A 360 -15.47 11.94 0.64
CA TYR A 360 -15.85 11.11 -0.52
C TYR A 360 -17.14 11.56 -1.23
N ASN A 361 -17.87 12.53 -0.67
CA ASN A 361 -19.10 13.09 -1.24
C ASN A 361 -18.85 14.42 -1.99
N SER A 362 -17.60 14.73 -2.32
CA SER A 362 -17.23 15.97 -3.01
C SER A 362 -17.77 16.01 -4.44
N THR A 363 -18.15 17.20 -4.91
CA THR A 363 -18.70 17.41 -6.26
C THR A 363 -17.63 17.78 -7.30
N SER A 364 -16.38 17.94 -6.89
CA SER A 364 -15.35 18.58 -7.72
C SER A 364 -13.98 17.92 -7.70
N ARG A 365 -13.66 17.15 -6.66
CA ARG A 365 -12.38 16.44 -6.55
C ARG A 365 -12.54 15.20 -5.69
N ARG A 366 -11.74 14.18 -5.96
CA ARG A 366 -11.58 13.03 -5.07
C ARG A 366 -10.80 13.43 -3.82
N SER A 367 -11.16 12.84 -2.70
CA SER A 367 -10.43 12.92 -1.44
C SER A 367 -9.14 12.10 -1.49
N MET A 368 -8.18 12.40 -0.61
CA MET A 368 -6.97 11.59 -0.44
C MET A 368 -7.30 10.11 -0.22
N ALA A 369 -8.33 9.82 0.60
CA ALA A 369 -8.77 8.45 0.89
C ALA A 369 -9.23 7.68 -0.37
N GLU A 370 -9.92 8.35 -1.30
CA GLU A 370 -10.31 7.77 -2.60
C GLU A 370 -9.10 7.60 -3.53
N LEU A 371 -8.23 8.60 -3.61
CA LEU A 371 -7.04 8.55 -4.46
C LEU A 371 -6.12 7.38 -4.09
N PHE A 372 -5.97 7.09 -2.79
CA PHE A 372 -5.19 5.96 -2.33
C PHE A 372 -5.69 4.60 -2.84
N ILE A 373 -7.00 4.36 -2.79
CA ILE A 373 -7.57 3.09 -3.21
C ILE A 373 -7.77 3.00 -4.72
N THR A 374 -7.69 4.12 -5.46
CA THR A 374 -7.85 4.17 -6.92
C THR A 374 -6.52 4.25 -7.67
N ALA A 375 -5.41 4.51 -6.98
CA ALA A 375 -4.10 4.61 -7.59
C ALA A 375 -3.62 3.27 -8.19
N GLU A 376 -3.11 3.32 -9.43
CA GLU A 376 -2.68 2.15 -10.21
C GLU A 376 -1.31 1.61 -9.76
N GLY A 377 -0.29 2.48 -9.68
CA GLY A 377 1.11 2.09 -9.41
C GLY A 377 1.44 1.69 -7.96
N GLY A 378 0.53 1.95 -7.03
CA GLY A 378 0.71 1.76 -5.60
C GLY A 378 -0.45 2.38 -4.82
N GLY A 379 -0.30 2.50 -3.50
CA GLY A 379 -1.31 3.07 -2.61
C GLY A 379 -1.94 2.06 -1.66
N ALA A 380 -3.21 2.29 -1.30
CA ALA A 380 -3.91 1.53 -0.28
C ALA A 380 -4.87 0.48 -0.88
N ILE A 381 -5.22 -0.53 -0.08
CA ILE A 381 -6.30 -1.49 -0.38
C ILE A 381 -7.63 -1.05 0.25
N ALA A 382 -7.54 -0.26 1.31
CA ALA A 382 -8.68 0.29 2.04
C ALA A 382 -8.28 1.60 2.70
N SER A 383 -9.26 2.50 2.89
CA SER A 383 -9.09 3.73 3.66
C SER A 383 -10.17 3.86 4.73
N ILE A 384 -9.81 4.27 5.95
CA ILE A 384 -10.73 4.66 7.02
C ILE A 384 -10.38 6.09 7.43
N CYS A 385 -11.16 7.04 6.94
CA CYS A 385 -10.88 8.47 7.09
C CYS A 385 -12.17 9.26 7.37
N ALA A 386 -12.04 10.44 7.99
CA ALA A 386 -13.19 11.29 8.25
C ALA A 386 -13.68 12.02 6.98
N SER A 387 -14.99 12.03 6.77
CA SER A 387 -15.67 12.73 5.67
C SER A 387 -15.80 14.24 5.87
N GLN A 388 -15.45 14.75 7.05
CA GLN A 388 -15.40 16.17 7.39
C GLN A 388 -14.60 16.34 8.71
N VAL A 389 -14.37 17.58 9.13
CA VAL A 389 -13.83 17.99 10.45
C VAL A 389 -14.25 17.04 11.58
N SER A 390 -13.25 16.42 12.20
CA SER A 390 -13.36 15.51 13.34
C SER A 390 -12.56 16.08 14.53
N PHE A 391 -12.61 15.42 15.70
CA PHE A 391 -12.04 15.99 16.91
C PHE A 391 -11.14 14.98 17.62
N SER A 392 -9.88 15.39 17.83
CA SER A 392 -8.78 14.54 18.32
C SER A 392 -9.15 13.63 19.50
N VAL A 393 -9.80 14.15 20.56
CA VAL A 393 -10.18 13.35 21.74
C VAL A 393 -11.11 12.19 21.39
N TYR A 394 -12.08 12.40 20.51
CA TYR A 394 -13.01 11.36 20.09
C TYR A 394 -12.44 10.48 18.97
N ASN A 395 -11.52 11.03 18.17
CA ASN A 395 -10.74 10.25 17.22
C ASN A 395 -9.90 9.20 17.96
N ASN A 396 -9.21 9.58 19.04
CA ASN A 396 -8.43 8.65 19.84
C ASN A 396 -9.28 7.51 20.40
N ARG A 397 -10.44 7.82 20.98
CA ARG A 397 -11.36 6.78 21.49
C ARG A 397 -11.81 5.81 20.41
N LEU A 398 -12.07 6.31 19.19
CA LEU A 398 -12.46 5.46 18.08
C LEU A 398 -11.27 4.66 17.54
N SER A 399 -10.06 5.22 17.49
CA SER A 399 -8.86 4.50 17.05
C SER A 399 -8.48 3.39 18.03
N ASP A 400 -8.51 3.67 19.32
CA ASP A 400 -8.23 2.69 20.38
C ASP A 400 -9.24 1.54 20.29
N ALA A 401 -10.54 1.85 20.18
CA ALA A 401 -11.59 0.84 20.04
C ALA A 401 -11.47 0.04 18.72
N PHE A 402 -11.04 0.67 17.63
CA PHE A 402 -10.80 0.00 16.35
C PHE A 402 -9.64 -0.97 16.44
N PHE A 403 -8.51 -0.56 17.01
CA PHE A 403 -7.34 -1.44 17.17
C PHE A 403 -7.59 -2.54 18.22
N GLU A 404 -8.30 -2.28 19.31
CA GLU A 404 -8.71 -3.31 20.27
C GLU A 404 -9.61 -4.36 19.62
N SER A 405 -10.55 -3.95 18.77
CA SER A 405 -11.40 -4.88 18.04
C SER A 405 -10.63 -5.66 16.97
N LEU A 406 -9.67 -4.99 16.30
CA LEU A 406 -8.83 -5.59 15.27
C LEU A 406 -7.78 -6.56 15.86
N PHE A 407 -7.28 -6.28 17.06
CA PHE A 407 -6.25 -7.04 17.77
C PHE A 407 -6.62 -7.29 19.23
N PRO A 408 -7.69 -8.07 19.50
CA PRO A 408 -8.16 -8.30 20.85
C PRO A 408 -7.05 -8.96 21.69
N GLY A 409 -6.68 -8.31 22.80
CA GLY A 409 -5.56 -8.76 23.64
C GLY A 409 -4.21 -8.78 22.92
N GLN A 410 -3.97 -7.82 22.01
CA GLN A 410 -2.74 -7.72 21.21
C GLN A 410 -2.43 -8.98 20.40
N SER A 411 -3.46 -9.70 19.96
CA SER A 411 -3.32 -10.93 19.18
C SER A 411 -3.97 -10.77 17.80
N VAL A 412 -3.40 -11.39 16.77
CA VAL A 412 -3.98 -11.39 15.42
C VAL A 412 -5.15 -12.39 15.37
N PRO A 413 -6.40 -11.95 15.16
CA PRO A 413 -7.55 -12.84 15.08
C PRO A 413 -7.62 -13.56 13.71
N GLU A 414 -8.35 -14.68 13.67
CA GLU A 414 -8.49 -15.52 12.47
C GLU A 414 -9.40 -14.91 11.39
N ASP A 415 -10.43 -14.18 11.80
CA ASP A 415 -11.58 -13.83 10.95
C ASP A 415 -12.09 -12.40 11.14
N LYS A 416 -11.31 -11.51 11.78
CA LYS A 416 -11.69 -10.10 11.96
C LYS A 416 -11.42 -9.26 10.71
N SER A 417 -12.49 -8.89 10.02
CA SER A 417 -12.44 -7.94 8.91
C SER A 417 -12.35 -6.48 9.37
N LEU A 418 -11.87 -5.60 8.50
CA LEU A 418 -11.82 -4.15 8.72
C LEU A 418 -13.20 -3.56 9.03
N GLY A 419 -14.24 -4.00 8.30
CA GLY A 419 -15.60 -3.52 8.47
C GLY A 419 -16.20 -3.91 9.82
N GLN A 420 -15.98 -5.15 10.27
CA GLN A 420 -16.40 -5.58 11.61
C GLN A 420 -15.65 -4.84 12.70
N ALA A 421 -14.33 -4.65 12.55
CA ALA A 421 -13.55 -3.92 13.54
C ALA A 421 -14.04 -2.48 13.70
N LEU A 422 -14.35 -1.80 12.58
CA LEU A 422 -14.91 -0.45 12.62
C LEU A 422 -16.35 -0.42 13.18
N LEU A 423 -17.17 -1.43 12.87
CA LEU A 423 -18.51 -1.58 13.43
C LEU A 423 -18.47 -1.69 14.96
N GLU A 424 -17.67 -2.63 15.48
CA GLU A 424 -17.51 -2.87 16.92
C GLU A 424 -16.96 -1.62 17.63
N ALA A 425 -16.00 -0.93 17.02
CA ALA A 425 -15.46 0.32 17.54
C ALA A 425 -16.53 1.43 17.65
N LYS A 426 -17.43 1.53 16.66
CA LYS A 426 -18.56 2.46 16.70
C LYS A 426 -19.59 2.09 17.76
N MET A 427 -19.84 0.80 17.97
CA MET A 427 -20.84 0.32 18.95
C MET A 427 -20.53 0.71 20.39
N VAL A 428 -19.25 0.84 20.75
CA VAL A 428 -18.82 1.23 22.10
C VAL A 428 -18.84 2.75 22.34
N MET A 429 -19.17 3.56 21.32
CA MET A 429 -19.34 5.01 21.47
C MET A 429 -20.63 5.31 22.26
N SER A 430 -20.48 5.64 23.54
CA SER A 430 -21.59 5.78 24.49
C SER A 430 -22.12 7.21 24.60
N GLY A 431 -21.30 8.21 24.28
CA GLY A 431 -21.67 9.62 24.33
C GLY A 431 -22.21 10.17 22.99
N SER A 432 -23.12 11.14 23.05
CA SER A 432 -23.65 11.79 21.85
C SER A 432 -22.58 12.45 20.97
N LEU A 433 -21.53 13.02 21.56
CA LEU A 433 -20.43 13.62 20.77
C LEU A 433 -19.53 12.55 20.13
N GLU A 434 -19.25 11.47 20.85
CA GLU A 434 -18.50 10.31 20.34
C GLU A 434 -19.21 9.69 19.14
N ARG A 435 -20.50 9.35 19.28
CA ARG A 435 -21.30 8.79 18.20
C ARG A 435 -21.30 9.70 16.98
N ARG A 436 -21.52 11.00 17.19
CA ARG A 436 -21.50 11.99 16.12
C ARG A 436 -20.14 12.06 15.43
N ASN A 437 -19.06 12.03 16.19
CA ASN A 437 -17.70 12.04 15.65
C ASN A 437 -17.44 10.77 14.84
N SER A 438 -17.81 9.60 15.36
CA SER A 438 -17.58 8.31 14.74
C SER A 438 -18.28 8.11 13.40
N GLN A 439 -19.48 8.70 13.20
CA GLN A 439 -20.21 8.65 11.93
C GLN A 439 -19.50 9.35 10.76
N ARG A 440 -18.48 10.18 11.03
CA ARG A 440 -17.65 10.79 9.98
C ARG A 440 -16.68 9.79 9.35
N PHE A 441 -16.35 8.70 10.06
CA PHE A 441 -15.37 7.73 9.58
C PHE A 441 -16.07 6.66 8.75
N THR A 442 -15.72 6.59 7.47
CA THR A 442 -16.26 5.60 6.52
C THR A 442 -15.13 4.72 6.01
N LEU A 443 -15.41 3.42 5.86
CA LEU A 443 -14.50 2.48 5.20
C LEU A 443 -14.71 2.56 3.69
N LEU A 444 -13.69 3.05 2.98
CA LEU A 444 -13.62 2.98 1.52
C LEU A 444 -12.89 1.71 1.12
N SER A 445 -13.63 0.60 1.08
CA SER A 445 -13.21 -0.71 0.58
C SER A 445 -14.41 -1.69 0.63
N ASP A 446 -14.16 -2.95 0.29
CA ASP A 446 -15.03 -4.05 0.70
C ASP A 446 -14.97 -4.20 2.24
N PRO A 447 -16.10 -4.15 2.98
CA PRO A 447 -16.09 -4.31 4.44
C PRO A 447 -15.58 -5.67 4.94
N ALA A 448 -15.59 -6.70 4.09
CA ALA A 448 -15.06 -8.01 4.40
C ALA A 448 -13.55 -8.14 4.11
N THR A 449 -12.86 -7.03 3.81
CA THR A 449 -11.40 -7.00 3.64
C THR A 449 -10.72 -7.40 4.95
N MET A 450 -9.81 -8.37 4.85
CA MET A 450 -8.93 -8.82 5.92
C MET A 450 -7.55 -8.21 5.70
N LEU A 451 -6.82 -8.01 6.79
CA LEU A 451 -5.42 -7.67 6.69
C LEU A 451 -4.56 -8.94 6.51
N PRO A 452 -3.44 -8.88 5.77
CA PRO A 452 -2.72 -10.06 5.30
C PRO A 452 -1.73 -10.64 6.33
N TYR A 453 -1.97 -10.43 7.63
CA TYR A 453 -1.04 -10.79 8.70
C TYR A 453 -0.86 -12.29 8.89
N ALA A 454 0.30 -12.66 9.41
CA ALA A 454 0.54 -13.99 9.97
C ALA A 454 -0.15 -14.18 11.34
N ARG A 455 -0.69 -15.38 11.58
CA ARG A 455 -1.35 -15.77 12.83
C ARG A 455 -0.35 -16.10 13.93
N ASP A 456 -0.58 -15.63 15.15
CA ASP A 456 0.32 -15.86 16.30
C ASP A 456 0.08 -17.23 16.97
N ASP A 457 0.22 -18.30 16.19
CA ASP A 457 -0.04 -19.69 16.59
C ASP A 457 1.21 -20.57 16.66
N LEU A 458 2.38 -20.05 16.26
CA LEU A 458 3.65 -20.77 16.37
C LEU A 458 4.43 -20.40 17.64
N ARG A 459 5.25 -21.36 18.09
CA ARG A 459 6.10 -21.22 19.28
C ARG A 459 7.51 -21.72 18.98
N PHE A 460 8.49 -21.02 19.53
CA PHE A 460 9.88 -21.47 19.48
C PHE A 460 10.14 -22.56 20.50
N ALA A 461 10.90 -23.57 20.12
CA ALA A 461 11.33 -24.66 21.01
C ALA A 461 12.08 -24.14 22.25
N ALA A 462 12.09 -24.93 23.33
CA ALA A 462 12.82 -24.60 24.55
C ALA A 462 14.34 -24.42 24.33
N GLY A 463 14.93 -25.09 23.34
CA GLY A 463 16.34 -24.96 22.95
C GLY A 463 16.63 -23.87 21.90
N SER A 464 15.62 -23.12 21.46
CA SER A 464 15.78 -21.99 20.55
C SER A 464 16.44 -20.80 21.26
N VAL A 465 17.03 -19.87 20.50
CA VAL A 465 17.64 -18.65 21.05
C VAL A 465 16.69 -17.91 22.01
N ASP A 466 17.23 -17.54 23.17
CA ASP A 466 16.53 -16.83 24.26
C ASP A 466 17.25 -15.53 24.67
N THR A 467 18.45 -15.28 24.16
CA THR A 467 19.28 -14.10 24.45
C THR A 467 20.23 -13.87 23.28
N LEU A 468 20.25 -12.66 22.70
CA LEU A 468 21.21 -12.28 21.68
C LEU A 468 22.57 -12.01 22.33
N ARG A 469 23.60 -12.75 21.91
CA ARG A 469 24.97 -12.61 22.43
C ARG A 469 25.87 -12.05 21.36
N SER A 470 26.41 -10.86 21.56
CA SER A 470 27.27 -10.16 20.58
C SER A 470 28.37 -11.06 19.99
N GLY A 471 28.44 -11.19 18.67
CA GLY A 471 29.46 -11.97 17.97
C GLY A 471 29.24 -13.50 17.99
N ALA A 472 28.19 -14.00 18.64
CA ALA A 472 27.89 -15.42 18.69
C ALA A 472 27.11 -15.88 17.44
N ARG A 473 27.33 -17.14 17.03
CA ARG A 473 26.42 -17.83 16.10
C ARG A 473 25.29 -18.44 16.93
N GLN A 474 24.05 -18.18 16.53
CA GLN A 474 22.85 -18.65 17.22
C GLN A 474 21.88 -19.28 16.23
N VAL A 475 20.84 -19.93 16.75
CA VAL A 475 19.86 -20.67 15.93
C VAL A 475 18.47 -20.43 16.49
N VAL A 476 17.53 -20.10 15.61
CA VAL A 476 16.09 -20.17 15.90
C VAL A 476 15.61 -21.56 15.57
N VAL A 477 14.89 -22.18 16.51
CA VAL A 477 14.31 -23.53 16.37
C VAL A 477 12.82 -23.45 16.66
N LEU A 478 12.01 -24.00 15.76
CA LEU A 478 10.57 -24.15 15.96
C LEU A 478 10.26 -25.40 16.79
N ASP A 479 9.20 -25.36 17.59
CA ASP A 479 8.75 -26.50 18.41
C ASP A 479 8.17 -27.65 17.56
N GLU A 480 8.57 -28.89 17.85
CA GLU A 480 8.21 -30.10 17.08
C GLU A 480 6.74 -30.48 17.26
N ASP A 481 6.12 -30.12 18.40
CA ASP A 481 4.70 -30.40 18.64
C ASP A 481 3.78 -29.58 17.70
N GLN A 482 4.33 -28.60 16.97
CA GLN A 482 3.64 -27.83 15.93
C GLN A 482 3.94 -28.32 14.51
N ASP A 483 4.74 -29.38 14.33
CA ASP A 483 5.07 -29.96 13.00
C ASP A 483 3.81 -30.41 12.23
N ALA A 484 2.67 -30.61 12.89
CA ALA A 484 1.42 -30.91 12.19
C ALA A 484 0.85 -29.71 11.39
N LEU A 485 1.26 -28.48 11.72
CA LEU A 485 0.85 -27.27 11.02
C LEU A 485 1.72 -26.99 9.79
N LEU A 486 2.94 -27.54 9.73
CA LEU A 486 3.95 -27.15 8.75
C LEU A 486 4.50 -28.35 7.97
N GLY A 487 4.76 -28.15 6.70
CA GLY A 487 5.19 -29.16 5.75
C GLY A 487 6.59 -28.93 5.17
N LEU A 488 7.13 -29.98 4.56
CA LEU A 488 8.29 -29.85 3.67
C LEU A 488 7.91 -28.99 2.46
N GLY A 489 8.73 -27.99 2.16
CA GLY A 489 8.49 -27.05 1.06
C GLY A 489 7.88 -25.72 1.50
N ASP A 490 7.36 -25.62 2.73
CA ASP A 490 6.88 -24.37 3.31
C ASP A 490 8.00 -23.33 3.31
N THR A 491 7.66 -22.08 3.03
CA THR A 491 8.64 -21.00 3.01
C THR A 491 8.68 -20.29 4.35
N TYR A 492 9.85 -19.79 4.75
CA TYR A 492 9.98 -19.04 5.99
C TYR A 492 10.73 -17.74 5.79
N TYR A 493 10.45 -16.79 6.68
CA TYR A 493 11.13 -15.51 6.80
C TYR A 493 11.47 -15.24 8.26
N LEU A 494 12.77 -15.14 8.58
CA LEU A 494 13.27 -14.85 9.92
C LEU A 494 13.77 -13.40 10.01
N ARG A 495 13.23 -12.64 10.97
CA ARG A 495 13.72 -11.31 11.33
C ARG A 495 14.14 -11.26 12.78
N VAL A 496 15.42 -10.99 13.02
CA VAL A 496 16.00 -10.76 14.35
C VAL A 496 16.41 -9.30 14.46
N GLN A 497 16.08 -8.64 15.56
CA GLN A 497 16.42 -7.25 15.83
C GLN A 497 17.12 -7.11 17.18
N GLU A 498 18.06 -6.16 17.24
CA GLU A 498 18.71 -5.75 18.47
C GLU A 498 17.73 -5.07 19.44
N SER A 499 18.21 -4.64 20.62
CA SER A 499 17.31 -3.99 21.58
C SER A 499 16.73 -2.68 21.05
N ALA A 500 15.42 -2.54 21.19
CA ALA A 500 14.73 -1.25 21.10
C ALA A 500 15.29 -0.25 22.12
N PHE A 501 15.08 1.03 21.86
CA PHE A 501 15.59 2.14 22.66
C PHE A 501 14.57 3.28 22.74
N ASP A 502 14.66 4.06 23.81
CA ASP A 502 13.79 5.22 23.99
C ASP A 502 14.41 6.40 23.25
N HIS A 503 13.64 6.98 22.33
CA HIS A 503 13.97 8.24 21.68
C HIS A 503 13.35 9.37 22.47
N GLY A 504 14.17 10.26 23.05
CA GLY A 504 13.70 11.37 23.86
C GLY A 504 13.94 12.74 23.23
N TYR A 505 12.94 13.61 23.29
CA TYR A 505 13.00 14.99 22.81
C TYR A 505 12.46 15.97 23.87
N ILE A 506 13.00 17.19 23.88
CA ILE A 506 12.51 18.27 24.73
C ILE A 506 11.98 19.38 23.82
N TYR A 507 10.68 19.65 23.91
CA TYR A 507 10.05 20.80 23.26
C TYR A 507 9.61 21.81 24.30
N SER A 508 9.84 23.10 24.01
CA SER A 508 9.35 24.21 24.85
C SER A 508 8.04 24.72 24.29
N TYR A 509 6.94 24.34 24.94
CA TYR A 509 5.59 24.68 24.51
C TYR A 509 5.17 26.05 24.99
N THR A 510 4.54 26.80 24.11
CA THR A 510 3.85 28.04 24.44
C THR A 510 2.52 27.70 25.12
N SER A 511 2.35 28.17 26.36
CA SER A 511 1.11 28.06 27.13
C SER A 511 0.67 29.44 27.62
N ILE A 512 -0.62 29.61 27.87
CA ILE A 512 -1.18 30.82 28.49
C ILE A 512 -1.55 30.47 29.94
N ASP A 513 -1.00 31.20 30.91
CA ASP A 513 -1.34 31.00 32.32
C ASP A 513 -2.74 31.55 32.67
N SER A 514 -3.19 31.32 33.90
CA SER A 514 -4.49 31.81 34.38
C SER A 514 -4.64 33.34 34.36
N ASN A 515 -3.53 34.08 34.23
CA ASN A 515 -3.49 35.54 34.16
C ASN A 515 -3.39 36.05 32.71
N GLY A 516 -3.40 35.17 31.70
CA GLY A 516 -3.25 35.54 30.29
C GLY A 516 -1.81 35.75 29.83
N THR A 517 -0.81 35.38 30.65
CA THR A 517 0.61 35.53 30.32
C THR A 517 1.08 34.35 29.49
N ILE A 518 1.83 34.62 28.42
CA ILE A 518 2.52 33.57 27.65
C ILE A 518 3.71 33.06 28.47
N VAL A 519 3.72 31.76 28.74
CA VAL A 519 4.83 31.05 29.40
C VAL A 519 5.34 29.93 28.49
N ARG A 520 6.66 29.69 28.53
CA ARG A 520 7.28 28.54 27.84
C ARG A 520 7.46 27.40 28.85
N VAL A 521 6.87 26.24 28.56
CA VAL A 521 6.93 25.05 29.42
C VAL A 521 7.70 23.96 28.69
N PRO A 522 8.89 23.56 29.16
CA PRO A 522 9.61 22.42 28.59
C PRO A 522 8.86 21.13 28.92
N ARG A 523 8.65 20.29 27.91
CA ARG A 523 8.07 18.96 28.05
C ARG A 523 8.95 17.91 27.40
N TRP A 524 9.05 16.79 28.09
CA TRP A 524 9.76 15.61 27.63
C TRP A 524 8.78 14.73 26.87
N HIS A 525 9.10 14.44 25.63
CA HIS A 525 8.39 13.46 24.81
C HIS A 525 9.33 12.29 24.57
N THR A 526 8.81 11.09 24.72
CA THR A 526 9.56 9.86 24.47
C THR A 526 8.71 8.92 23.65
N PHE A 527 9.32 8.24 22.69
CA PHE A 527 8.71 7.10 22.02
C PHE A 527 9.75 5.99 21.87
N VAL A 528 9.27 4.75 21.74
CA VAL A 528 10.16 3.59 21.60
C VAL A 528 10.45 3.35 20.14
N ASP A 529 11.71 3.56 19.74
CA ASP A 529 12.21 3.14 18.44
C ASP A 529 12.58 1.66 18.46
N GLY A 530 12.15 0.95 17.42
CA GLY A 530 12.51 -0.45 17.22
C GLY A 530 14.03 -0.64 17.09
N GLY A 531 14.51 -1.83 17.49
CA GLY A 531 15.90 -2.20 17.24
C GLY A 531 16.17 -2.40 15.74
N SER A 532 17.39 -2.09 15.31
CA SER A 532 17.84 -2.39 13.94
C SER A 532 17.88 -3.89 13.64
N PRO A 533 17.70 -4.30 12.37
CA PRO A 533 17.78 -5.70 11.98
C PRO A 533 19.19 -6.25 12.19
N VAL A 534 19.29 -7.27 13.03
CA VAL A 534 20.46 -8.10 13.24
C VAL A 534 20.61 -9.12 12.11
N PHE A 535 19.48 -9.69 11.67
CA PHE A 535 19.43 -10.68 10.60
C PHE A 535 18.04 -10.68 9.95
N GLU A 536 18.01 -10.79 8.61
CA GLU A 536 16.79 -10.90 7.79
C GLU A 536 17.00 -12.00 6.75
N GLY A 537 16.60 -13.23 7.09
CA GLY A 537 16.79 -14.40 6.24
C GLY A 537 15.47 -14.96 5.71
N SER A 538 15.55 -15.68 4.60
CA SER A 538 14.42 -16.46 4.07
C SER A 538 14.89 -17.86 3.68
N GLY A 539 13.95 -18.77 3.45
CA GLY A 539 14.28 -20.13 3.04
C GLY A 539 13.08 -21.02 2.89
N THR A 540 13.33 -22.31 2.78
CA THR A 540 12.33 -23.37 2.60
C THR A 540 12.58 -24.48 3.61
N MET A 541 11.53 -25.00 4.22
CA MET A 541 11.63 -26.14 5.14
C MET A 541 12.05 -27.41 4.39
N ASP A 542 13.20 -27.97 4.77
CA ASP A 542 13.82 -29.16 4.14
C ASP A 542 13.91 -30.39 5.07
N GLY A 543 13.45 -30.25 6.32
CA GLY A 543 13.44 -31.29 7.33
C GLY A 543 12.21 -31.18 8.25
N SER A 544 12.08 -32.12 9.18
CA SER A 544 10.94 -32.16 10.11
C SER A 544 10.91 -30.97 11.07
N GLN A 545 12.08 -30.46 11.49
CA GLN A 545 12.18 -29.32 12.40
C GLN A 545 12.87 -28.13 11.70
N LEU A 546 12.21 -26.97 11.67
CA LEU A 546 12.79 -25.75 11.14
C LEU A 546 13.87 -25.18 12.07
N ARG A 547 15.10 -25.07 11.54
CA ARG A 547 16.29 -24.56 12.26
C ARG A 547 17.00 -23.51 11.41
N VAL A 548 16.94 -22.25 11.86
CA VAL A 548 17.49 -21.12 11.10
C VAL A 548 18.70 -20.54 11.84
N PRO A 549 19.94 -20.82 11.40
CA PRO A 549 21.14 -20.24 11.99
C PRO A 549 21.34 -18.80 11.55
N PHE A 550 21.90 -17.98 12.44
CA PHE A 550 22.31 -16.60 12.14
C PHE A 550 23.50 -16.20 13.01
N LYS A 551 24.17 -15.11 12.64
CA LYS A 551 25.26 -14.51 13.41
C LYS A 551 24.79 -13.21 14.03
N VAL A 552 25.03 -13.03 15.32
CA VAL A 552 24.74 -11.76 16.01
C VAL A 552 25.90 -10.79 15.79
N PRO A 553 25.67 -9.58 15.25
CA PRO A 553 26.69 -8.56 15.11
C PRO A 553 27.35 -8.20 16.45
N ALA A 554 28.66 -8.03 16.46
CA ALA A 554 29.42 -7.61 17.65
C ALA A 554 29.06 -6.18 18.09
N GLN A 555 28.55 -5.37 17.15
CA GLN A 555 28.21 -3.96 17.33
C GLN A 555 26.74 -3.71 17.66
N LEU A 556 25.95 -4.75 17.94
CA LEU A 556 24.53 -4.57 18.28
C LEU A 556 24.33 -3.73 19.55
N ARG A 557 23.19 -3.05 19.64
CA ARG A 557 22.71 -2.39 20.85
C ARG A 557 22.27 -3.42 21.90
N TYR A 558 22.81 -3.27 23.11
CA TYR A 558 22.42 -4.06 24.28
C TYR A 558 21.13 -3.53 24.94
N GLY A 559 20.40 -4.42 25.59
CA GLY A 559 19.17 -4.11 26.31
C GLY A 559 18.26 -5.34 26.41
N ASP A 560 17.10 -5.20 27.02
CA ASP A 560 16.14 -6.30 27.25
C ASP A 560 15.00 -6.34 26.21
N ARG A 561 14.97 -5.40 25.26
CA ARG A 561 13.90 -5.22 24.27
C ARG A 561 14.30 -5.64 22.85
N GLY A 562 15.21 -6.62 22.71
CA GLY A 562 15.47 -7.24 21.41
C GLY A 562 14.33 -8.17 21.03
N ARG A 563 14.25 -8.59 19.76
CA ARG A 563 13.13 -9.43 19.30
C ARG A 563 13.50 -10.34 18.13
N THR A 564 12.84 -11.47 18.07
CA THR A 564 12.85 -12.38 16.92
C THR A 564 11.42 -12.66 16.48
N ARG A 565 11.17 -12.63 15.16
CA ARG A 565 9.96 -13.18 14.55
C ARG A 565 10.32 -14.09 13.40
N LEU A 566 9.62 -15.21 13.36
CA LEU A 566 9.69 -16.17 12.28
C LEU A 566 8.30 -16.28 11.68
N ILE A 567 8.16 -15.89 10.42
CA ILE A 567 6.94 -16.10 9.64
C ILE A 567 7.13 -17.36 8.81
N VAL A 568 6.14 -18.23 8.76
CA VAL A 568 6.09 -19.41 7.91
C VAL A 568 4.83 -19.35 7.04
N ASP A 569 4.98 -19.66 5.76
CA ASP A 569 3.91 -19.77 4.77
C ASP A 569 3.75 -21.25 4.40
N ASP A 570 2.58 -21.82 4.72
CA ASP A 570 2.22 -23.21 4.41
C ASP A 570 1.54 -23.36 3.03
N GLY A 571 1.49 -22.28 2.24
CA GLY A 571 0.82 -22.20 0.95
C GLY A 571 -0.69 -21.99 1.04
N GLN A 572 -1.27 -21.91 2.25
CA GLN A 572 -2.66 -21.58 2.51
C GLN A 572 -2.79 -20.33 3.41
N ARG A 573 -1.91 -20.21 4.40
CA ARG A 573 -1.93 -19.22 5.48
C ARG A 573 -0.51 -18.89 5.92
N TYR A 574 -0.42 -17.76 6.62
CA TYR A 574 0.80 -17.32 7.25
C TYR A 574 0.72 -17.52 8.76
N HIS A 575 1.79 -18.02 9.32
CA HIS A 575 1.96 -18.36 10.72
C HIS A 575 3.16 -17.59 11.28
N VAL A 576 3.10 -17.14 12.54
CA VAL A 576 4.21 -16.40 13.17
C VAL A 576 4.52 -16.89 14.58
N ALA A 577 5.81 -17.10 14.84
CA ALA A 577 6.36 -17.20 16.17
C ALA A 577 7.11 -15.91 16.49
N ASN A 578 6.89 -15.34 17.66
CA ASN A 578 7.62 -14.16 18.13
C ASN A 578 8.12 -14.33 19.57
N ARG A 579 9.24 -13.67 19.90
CA ARG A 579 9.84 -13.70 21.24
C ARG A 579 10.70 -12.47 21.47
N ALA A 580 10.56 -11.86 22.64
CA ALA A 580 11.51 -10.85 23.13
C ALA A 580 12.82 -11.51 23.55
N LEU A 581 13.95 -10.93 23.15
CA LEU A 581 15.29 -11.44 23.38
C LEU A 581 16.14 -10.33 24.01
N PRO A 582 16.64 -10.51 25.25
CA PRO A 582 17.68 -9.64 25.76
C PRO A 582 18.93 -9.71 24.89
N ALA A 583 19.49 -8.56 24.55
CA ALA A 583 20.76 -8.39 23.88
C ALA A 583 21.86 -8.08 24.91
N VAL A 584 22.82 -8.98 25.03
CA VAL A 584 23.90 -8.87 26.01
C VAL A 584 25.26 -9.01 25.36
N ARG A 585 26.26 -8.41 26.01
CA ARG A 585 27.66 -8.64 25.66
C ARG A 585 28.01 -10.10 25.93
N ALA A 586 28.59 -10.79 24.94
CA ALA A 586 29.13 -12.12 25.15
C ALA A 586 30.32 -12.06 26.13
N ALA A 587 30.41 -13.02 27.04
CA ALA A 587 31.61 -13.22 27.86
C ALA A 587 32.72 -13.73 26.93
N VAL A 588 33.55 -12.81 26.43
CA VAL A 588 34.75 -13.03 25.59
C VAL A 588 34.68 -14.32 24.76
N SER A 589 34.04 -14.29 23.59
CA SER A 589 34.07 -15.44 22.69
C SER A 589 35.13 -15.25 21.60
N SER A 590 36.16 -16.09 21.69
CA SER A 590 37.05 -16.51 20.61
C SER A 590 36.28 -16.85 19.33
N GLY A 591 36.46 -16.04 18.29
CA GLY A 591 36.11 -16.32 16.90
C GLY A 591 37.17 -15.65 16.02
N ASN A 592 37.93 -16.47 15.29
CA ASN A 592 39.18 -16.11 14.61
C ASN A 592 39.00 -15.46 13.24
N ASP A 593 37.81 -14.93 12.95
CA ASP A 593 37.60 -14.28 11.66
C ASP A 593 38.13 -12.85 11.71
N LEU A 594 39.14 -12.60 10.87
CA LEU A 594 39.83 -11.32 10.74
C LEU A 594 39.78 -10.82 9.28
N VAL A 595 39.01 -11.51 8.43
CA VAL A 595 38.86 -11.21 7.01
C VAL A 595 37.48 -10.61 6.82
N GLY A 596 37.37 -9.53 6.05
CA GLY A 596 36.07 -8.96 5.72
C GLY A 596 35.41 -9.68 4.54
N PRO A 597 34.16 -9.31 4.20
CA PRO A 597 33.40 -9.99 3.16
C PRO A 597 34.10 -10.03 1.79
N ASP A 598 33.99 -11.16 1.08
CA ASP A 598 34.27 -11.24 -0.36
C ASP A 598 33.11 -10.57 -1.10
N ILE A 599 33.41 -9.46 -1.78
CA ILE A 599 32.43 -8.64 -2.52
C ILE A 599 32.75 -8.75 -4.01
N ARG A 600 31.73 -8.93 -4.84
CA ARG A 600 31.87 -8.91 -6.31
C ARG A 600 30.82 -8.01 -6.93
N LEU A 601 31.30 -6.91 -7.52
CA LEU A 601 30.51 -5.98 -8.31
C LEU A 601 30.48 -6.41 -9.77
N ALA A 602 29.29 -6.44 -10.35
CA ALA A 602 29.13 -6.74 -11.77
C ALA A 602 27.88 -6.09 -12.34
N PHE A 603 27.94 -5.78 -13.63
CA PHE A 603 26.74 -5.60 -14.44
C PHE A 603 26.34 -6.93 -15.06
N GLU A 604 25.06 -7.07 -15.38
CA GLU A 604 24.56 -8.22 -16.12
C GLU A 604 25.37 -8.45 -17.41
N ASN A 605 25.70 -9.72 -17.69
CA ASN A 605 26.58 -10.14 -18.79
C ASN A 605 28.00 -9.52 -18.78
N ASN A 606 28.47 -9.01 -17.64
CA ASN A 606 29.80 -8.39 -17.49
C ASN A 606 30.06 -7.21 -18.47
N ARG A 607 29.01 -6.47 -18.83
CA ARG A 607 29.16 -5.24 -19.63
C ARG A 607 29.90 -4.17 -18.83
N TYR A 608 30.67 -3.33 -19.53
CA TYR A 608 31.32 -2.16 -18.93
C TYR A 608 30.83 -0.85 -19.56
N ARG A 609 30.12 -0.89 -20.69
CA ARG A 609 29.32 0.24 -21.16
C ARG A 609 27.87 0.09 -20.73
N VAL A 610 27.36 1.09 -20.00
CA VAL A 610 26.03 1.05 -19.37
C VAL A 610 25.31 2.37 -19.54
N LYS A 611 23.98 2.32 -19.49
CA LYS A 611 23.12 3.52 -19.49
C LYS A 611 22.86 3.90 -18.02
N ALA A 612 22.52 5.16 -17.75
CA ALA A 612 21.98 5.54 -16.45
C ALA A 612 20.77 4.66 -16.08
N GLY A 613 20.53 4.43 -14.79
CA GLY A 613 19.50 3.49 -14.31
C GLY A 613 19.82 2.01 -14.49
N THR A 614 20.90 1.65 -15.22
CA THR A 614 21.35 0.25 -15.33
C THR A 614 21.65 -0.32 -13.93
N PRO A 615 21.11 -1.49 -13.54
CA PRO A 615 21.39 -2.06 -12.23
C PRO A 615 22.83 -2.55 -12.10
N LEU A 616 23.55 -2.00 -11.12
CA LEU A 616 24.81 -2.54 -10.59
C LEU A 616 24.46 -3.61 -9.56
N ARG A 617 24.92 -4.84 -9.77
CA ARG A 617 24.69 -5.97 -8.84
C ARG A 617 25.92 -6.19 -7.99
N ALA A 618 25.72 -6.55 -6.73
CA ALA A 618 26.78 -7.01 -5.85
C ALA A 618 26.40 -8.35 -5.21
N THR A 619 27.33 -9.30 -5.20
CA THR A 619 27.23 -10.51 -4.36
C THR A 619 28.25 -10.41 -3.23
N LEU A 620 27.82 -10.71 -2.01
CA LEU A 620 28.66 -10.65 -0.82
C LEU A 620 28.65 -12.01 -0.12
N SER A 621 29.80 -12.47 0.35
CA SER A 621 29.88 -13.68 1.16
C SER A 621 30.94 -13.59 2.26
N ASP A 622 30.60 -14.07 3.45
CA ASP A 622 31.49 -14.07 4.61
C ASP A 622 31.13 -15.19 5.60
N THR A 623 32.12 -15.81 6.24
CA THR A 623 31.87 -16.89 7.20
C THR A 623 31.20 -16.40 8.49
N SER A 624 31.41 -15.14 8.83
CA SER A 624 30.86 -14.40 9.95
C SER A 624 29.61 -13.60 9.59
N SER A 625 28.92 -13.89 8.48
CA SER A 625 27.74 -13.14 8.00
C SER A 625 28.06 -11.71 7.55
N ILE A 626 27.17 -11.13 6.76
CA ILE A 626 27.22 -9.71 6.40
C ILE A 626 26.52 -8.89 7.48
N ALA A 627 27.07 -7.73 7.86
CA ALA A 627 26.44 -6.80 8.79
C ALA A 627 25.39 -5.95 8.08
N ILE A 628 24.17 -5.91 8.63
CA ILE A 628 23.03 -5.14 8.10
C ILE A 628 22.35 -4.24 9.15
N LEU A 629 23.01 -4.00 10.29
CA LEU A 629 22.45 -3.20 11.39
C LEU A 629 22.08 -1.79 10.94
N ASN A 630 22.86 -1.19 10.05
CA ASN A 630 22.58 0.13 9.50
C ASN A 630 22.45 1.23 10.58
N THR A 631 23.17 1.10 11.70
CA THR A 631 23.17 2.08 12.80
C THR A 631 24.37 3.02 12.76
N THR A 632 25.44 2.60 12.07
CA THR A 632 26.65 3.39 11.84
C THR A 632 27.23 3.04 10.47
N PRO A 633 28.07 3.91 9.88
CA PRO A 633 28.79 3.57 8.64
C PRO A 633 29.59 2.26 8.74
N GLY A 634 30.07 1.88 9.93
CA GLY A 634 30.86 0.66 10.15
C GLY A 634 30.07 -0.66 10.14
N ASN A 635 28.74 -0.60 10.14
CA ASN A 635 27.83 -1.76 10.03
C ASN A 635 26.74 -1.55 8.96
N SER A 636 27.08 -0.73 7.96
CA SER A 636 26.27 -0.46 6.78
C SER A 636 27.00 -0.95 5.53
N ILE A 637 26.24 -1.23 4.48
CA ILE A 637 26.77 -1.46 3.14
C ILE A 637 26.73 -0.12 2.40
N LEU A 638 27.90 0.36 1.98
CA LEU A 638 28.09 1.71 1.44
C LEU A 638 28.64 1.64 0.03
N LEU A 639 28.08 2.45 -0.86
CA LEU A 639 28.50 2.60 -2.26
C LEU A 639 29.07 4.01 -2.48
N GLU A 640 30.21 4.10 -3.14
CA GLU A 640 30.86 5.36 -3.52
C GLU A 640 31.06 5.42 -5.02
N PHE A 641 30.78 6.58 -5.62
CA PHE A 641 31.14 6.87 -7.00
C PHE A 641 32.33 7.81 -7.08
N ASP A 642 33.24 7.52 -8.01
CA ASP A 642 34.35 8.35 -8.47
C ASP A 642 35.31 8.88 -7.39
N GLY A 643 35.37 8.21 -6.23
CA GLY A 643 36.25 8.62 -5.13
C GLY A 643 35.88 9.99 -4.54
N THR A 644 34.60 10.38 -4.64
CA THR A 644 34.10 11.68 -4.20
C THR A 644 34.10 11.83 -2.68
N GLY A 645 34.20 10.75 -1.93
CA GLY A 645 34.01 10.69 -0.48
C GLY A 645 32.54 10.67 -0.05
N PHE A 646 31.58 10.81 -0.98
CA PHE A 646 30.16 10.69 -0.68
C PHE A 646 29.73 9.22 -0.73
N MET A 647 29.31 8.71 0.41
CA MET A 647 28.86 7.32 0.58
C MET A 647 27.34 7.26 0.53
N THR A 648 26.80 6.52 -0.44
CA THR A 648 25.39 6.16 -0.50
C THR A 648 25.16 4.88 0.30
N ASN A 649 24.20 4.90 1.22
CA ASN A 649 23.87 3.73 2.01
C ASN A 649 22.88 2.82 1.25
N VAL A 650 23.34 1.63 0.88
CA VAL A 650 22.57 0.63 0.11
C VAL A 650 22.26 -0.61 0.95
N THR A 651 22.37 -0.51 2.29
CA THR A 651 22.12 -1.64 3.20
C THR A 651 20.70 -2.19 3.04
N ARG A 652 19.72 -1.32 2.80
CA ARG A 652 18.31 -1.70 2.62
C ARG A 652 18.04 -2.50 1.34
N ASP A 653 18.96 -2.49 0.37
CA ASP A 653 18.84 -3.23 -0.88
C ASP A 653 19.41 -4.66 -0.78
N PHE A 654 20.15 -4.97 0.29
CA PHE A 654 20.76 -6.27 0.50
C PHE A 654 19.78 -7.32 1.00
N ARG A 655 19.82 -8.51 0.41
CA ARG A 655 19.04 -9.68 0.82
C ARG A 655 19.98 -10.87 0.95
N PHE A 656 19.85 -11.62 2.05
CA PHE A 656 20.52 -12.90 2.17
C PHE A 656 19.95 -13.91 1.17
N ASP A 657 20.80 -14.79 0.65
CA ASP A 657 20.35 -15.89 -0.19
C ASP A 657 19.47 -16.85 0.61
N ALA A 658 18.53 -17.52 -0.06
CA ALA A 658 17.65 -18.49 0.59
C ALA A 658 18.45 -19.57 1.34
N ASN A 659 18.04 -19.87 2.57
CA ASN A 659 18.69 -20.81 3.49
C ASN A 659 20.15 -20.44 3.86
N SER A 660 20.58 -19.19 3.63
CA SER A 660 21.93 -18.71 3.95
C SER A 660 21.89 -17.57 4.98
N TYR A 661 22.89 -17.55 5.86
CA TYR A 661 23.24 -16.39 6.68
C TYR A 661 24.64 -15.86 6.37
N GLN A 662 25.30 -16.41 5.34
CA GLN A 662 26.70 -16.13 5.02
C GLN A 662 26.85 -15.45 3.66
N SER A 663 25.83 -15.53 2.82
CA SER A 663 25.86 -14.98 1.46
C SER A 663 24.57 -14.25 1.15
N GLY A 664 24.66 -13.28 0.25
CA GLY A 664 23.52 -12.54 -0.25
C GLY A 664 23.89 -11.63 -1.40
N SER A 665 22.91 -10.88 -1.87
CA SER A 665 23.09 -9.96 -2.99
C SER A 665 22.27 -8.68 -2.83
N LEU A 666 22.68 -7.65 -3.55
CA LEU A 666 21.93 -6.41 -3.73
C LEU A 666 21.98 -5.98 -5.20
N SER A 667 21.03 -5.13 -5.59
CA SER A 667 20.96 -4.52 -6.91
C SER A 667 20.64 -3.04 -6.76
N PHE A 668 21.50 -2.18 -7.29
CA PHE A 668 21.38 -0.73 -7.17
C PHE A 668 21.33 -0.09 -8.57
N PRO A 669 20.25 0.60 -8.96
CA PRO A 669 20.17 1.29 -10.24
C PRO A 669 21.13 2.49 -10.24
N LEU A 670 21.95 2.61 -11.29
CA LEU A 670 22.89 3.73 -11.40
C LEU A 670 22.16 5.09 -11.41
N PRO A 671 22.67 6.11 -10.69
CA PRO A 671 22.03 7.42 -10.63
C PRO A 671 21.88 8.07 -12.01
N GLY A 672 20.77 8.77 -12.20
CA GLY A 672 20.42 9.45 -13.46
C GLY A 672 21.29 10.66 -13.79
N ASP A 673 21.97 11.19 -12.78
CA ASP A 673 22.81 12.39 -12.83
C ASP A 673 24.31 12.06 -13.01
N LEU A 674 24.68 10.79 -13.19
CA LEU A 674 26.03 10.43 -13.63
C LEU A 674 26.29 10.98 -15.04
N GLU A 675 27.39 11.71 -15.20
CA GLU A 675 27.80 12.28 -16.48
C GLU A 675 28.11 11.20 -17.52
N PHE A 676 28.15 11.54 -18.81
CA PHE A 676 28.64 10.60 -19.83
C PHE A 676 30.16 10.49 -19.75
N GLY A 677 30.68 9.27 -19.71
CA GLY A 677 32.13 9.04 -19.64
C GLY A 677 32.50 7.90 -18.72
N ALA A 678 33.78 7.85 -18.35
CA ALA A 678 34.32 6.80 -17.49
C ALA A 678 34.02 7.10 -16.01
N HIS A 679 33.53 6.08 -15.31
CA HIS A 679 33.21 6.13 -13.89
C HIS A 679 33.79 4.93 -13.16
N ARG A 680 33.86 5.05 -11.84
CA ARG A 680 34.25 4.01 -10.91
C ARG A 680 33.23 3.93 -9.78
N ALA A 681 32.78 2.73 -9.45
CA ALA A 681 32.01 2.46 -8.25
C ALA A 681 32.81 1.58 -7.29
N ALA A 682 32.78 1.90 -6.00
CA ALA A 682 33.38 1.10 -4.93
C ALA A 682 32.32 0.76 -3.87
N LEU A 683 32.19 -0.52 -3.54
CA LEU A 683 31.27 -0.98 -2.50
C LEU A 683 32.06 -1.45 -1.28
N PHE A 684 31.66 -0.99 -0.10
CA PHE A 684 32.25 -1.35 1.19
C PHE A 684 31.19 -2.03 2.05
N ALA A 685 31.54 -3.13 2.69
CA ALA A 685 30.68 -3.80 3.66
C ALA A 685 31.53 -4.41 4.78
N SER A 686 30.93 -4.53 5.96
CA SER A 686 31.53 -5.29 7.07
C SER A 686 30.84 -6.62 7.30
N ASP A 687 31.58 -7.57 7.86
CA ASP A 687 31.01 -8.77 8.45
C ASP A 687 30.36 -8.48 9.81
N ALA A 688 29.71 -9.46 10.42
CA ALA A 688 29.10 -9.27 11.74
C ALA A 688 30.12 -9.07 12.88
N LEU A 689 31.42 -9.25 12.66
CA LEU A 689 32.48 -9.00 13.66
C LEU A 689 33.16 -7.63 13.47
N GLY A 690 32.87 -6.92 12.38
CA GLY A 690 33.39 -5.61 12.05
C GLY A 690 34.60 -5.62 11.10
N ASN A 691 34.96 -6.76 10.50
CA ASN A 691 35.98 -6.83 9.46
C ASN A 691 35.41 -6.28 8.16
N VAL A 692 36.15 -5.39 7.48
CA VAL A 692 35.67 -4.68 6.29
C VAL A 692 36.25 -5.27 5.01
N GLY A 693 35.39 -5.57 4.04
CA GLY A 693 35.72 -5.93 2.67
C GLY A 693 35.30 -4.82 1.71
N ASN A 694 35.91 -4.79 0.52
CA ASN A 694 35.50 -3.89 -0.56
C ASN A 694 35.77 -4.50 -1.93
N ASP A 695 35.01 -4.05 -2.92
CA ASP A 695 35.29 -4.29 -4.34
C ASP A 695 35.09 -3.01 -5.15
N THR A 696 35.69 -2.95 -6.33
CA THR A 696 35.66 -1.81 -7.23
C THR A 696 35.39 -2.28 -8.65
N ILE A 697 34.48 -1.59 -9.34
CA ILE A 697 34.24 -1.75 -10.77
C ILE A 697 34.43 -0.42 -11.52
N SER A 698 34.96 -0.48 -12.73
CA SER A 698 35.02 0.64 -13.67
C SER A 698 34.07 0.39 -14.84
N PHE A 699 33.37 1.44 -15.26
CA PHE A 699 32.41 1.39 -16.35
C PHE A 699 32.33 2.73 -17.08
N ILE A 700 31.61 2.76 -18.19
CA ILE A 700 31.40 3.94 -19.03
C ILE A 700 29.90 4.19 -19.17
N ILE A 701 29.45 5.38 -18.79
CA ILE A 701 28.06 5.82 -18.99
C ILE A 701 27.90 6.33 -20.43
N VAL A 702 26.97 5.73 -21.17
CA VAL A 702 26.64 6.11 -22.56
C VAL A 702 25.24 6.72 -22.66
N PRO A 703 24.99 7.66 -23.60
CA PRO A 703 23.64 8.19 -23.83
C PRO A 703 22.66 7.11 -24.26
N GLU A 704 21.38 7.24 -23.86
CA GLU A 704 20.32 6.30 -24.26
C GLU A 704 20.17 6.17 -25.78
N SER A 705 20.50 7.23 -26.53
CA SER A 705 20.45 7.26 -27.98
C SER A 705 21.58 6.46 -28.66
N VAL A 706 22.62 6.09 -27.92
CA VAL A 706 23.73 5.25 -28.41
C VAL A 706 23.31 3.79 -28.32
N VAL A 707 22.65 3.34 -29.38
CA VAL A 707 22.44 1.92 -29.67
C VAL A 707 23.51 1.52 -30.68
N GLY A 708 24.38 0.58 -30.35
CA GLY A 708 25.64 0.42 -31.09
C GLY A 708 26.39 -0.88 -30.86
N VAL A 709 27.32 -1.11 -31.79
CA VAL A 709 28.37 -2.13 -31.72
C VAL A 709 29.69 -1.39 -31.51
N GLU A 710 30.41 -1.64 -30.43
CA GLU A 710 31.69 -0.97 -30.15
C GLU A 710 32.83 -1.96 -29.90
N ASP A 711 34.07 -1.45 -29.85
CA ASP A 711 35.32 -2.21 -29.63
C ASP A 711 35.51 -3.44 -30.53
N VAL A 712 35.00 -3.34 -31.76
CA VAL A 712 35.10 -4.39 -32.78
C VAL A 712 36.56 -4.72 -33.09
N THR A 713 37.01 -5.87 -32.61
CA THR A 713 38.39 -6.35 -32.73
C THR A 713 38.41 -7.71 -33.38
N LEU A 714 39.15 -7.83 -34.48
CA LEU A 714 39.36 -9.10 -35.17
C LEU A 714 40.64 -9.78 -34.66
N PHE A 715 40.54 -11.05 -34.24
CA PHE A 715 41.70 -11.81 -33.75
C PHE A 715 41.69 -13.29 -34.19
N PRO A 716 42.83 -13.87 -34.61
CA PRO A 716 44.04 -13.15 -35.02
C PRO A 716 43.80 -12.38 -36.34
N ASN A 717 44.55 -11.30 -36.56
CA ASN A 717 44.59 -10.60 -37.84
C ASN A 717 46.03 -10.07 -38.07
N PRO A 718 46.82 -10.63 -39.02
CA PRO A 718 46.45 -11.65 -40.02
C PRO A 718 46.04 -13.00 -39.43
N THR A 719 45.14 -13.72 -40.12
CA THR A 719 44.63 -15.05 -39.73
C THR A 719 45.11 -16.16 -40.66
N PRO A 720 45.41 -17.38 -40.17
CA PRO A 720 45.63 -18.57 -40.99
C PRO A 720 44.33 -19.18 -41.58
N GLY A 721 43.19 -18.52 -41.36
CA GLY A 721 41.87 -18.99 -41.77
C GLY A 721 40.88 -18.72 -40.63
N PRO A 722 40.79 -19.60 -39.62
CA PRO A 722 39.90 -19.41 -38.48
C PRO A 722 40.19 -18.13 -37.70
N CYS A 723 39.19 -17.29 -37.49
CA CYS A 723 39.29 -16.08 -36.68
C CYS A 723 37.98 -15.77 -35.97
N ARG A 724 38.05 -14.79 -35.07
CA ARG A 724 36.90 -14.32 -34.29
C ARG A 724 36.83 -12.81 -34.27
N LEU A 725 35.61 -12.29 -34.28
CA LEU A 725 35.32 -10.88 -34.14
C LEU A 725 34.76 -10.65 -32.74
N LEU A 726 35.54 -9.97 -31.89
CA LEU A 726 35.15 -9.57 -30.55
C LEU A 726 34.50 -8.19 -30.63
N MET A 727 33.42 -7.96 -29.90
CA MET A 727 32.71 -6.67 -29.86
C MET A 727 31.95 -6.51 -28.53
N GLU A 728 31.50 -5.30 -28.23
CA GLU A 728 30.52 -5.05 -27.17
C GLU A 728 29.23 -4.52 -27.78
N LEU A 729 28.10 -5.14 -27.42
CA LEU A 729 26.76 -4.76 -27.86
C LEU A 729 26.03 -4.02 -26.75
N SER A 730 25.43 -2.86 -27.06
CA SER A 730 24.64 -2.10 -26.08
C SER A 730 23.33 -2.78 -25.71
N ASP A 731 22.74 -3.51 -26.66
CA ASP A 731 21.41 -4.13 -26.59
C ASP A 731 21.45 -5.48 -27.36
N PRO A 732 20.51 -6.42 -27.13
CA PRO A 732 20.44 -7.67 -27.91
C PRO A 732 20.18 -7.39 -29.39
N MET A 733 20.99 -7.98 -30.28
CA MET A 733 20.98 -7.68 -31.72
C MET A 733 21.16 -8.94 -32.57
N LEU A 734 20.47 -8.95 -33.72
CA LEU A 734 20.82 -9.81 -34.84
C LEU A 734 22.04 -9.23 -35.53
N MET A 735 23.16 -9.93 -35.44
CA MET A 735 24.44 -9.53 -36.00
C MET A 735 24.74 -10.27 -37.29
N LYS A 736 25.12 -9.52 -38.33
CA LYS A 736 25.48 -10.02 -39.65
C LYS A 736 26.86 -9.55 -40.05
N TRP A 737 27.81 -10.48 -40.12
CA TRP A 737 29.18 -10.26 -40.52
C TRP A 737 29.43 -10.77 -41.94
N ASP A 738 29.39 -9.85 -42.90
CA ASP A 738 29.69 -10.12 -44.31
C ASP A 738 31.18 -9.88 -44.60
N ILE A 739 31.81 -10.79 -45.33
CA ILE A 739 33.22 -10.71 -45.74
C ILE A 739 33.29 -10.62 -47.26
N PHE A 740 34.10 -9.68 -47.76
CA PHE A 740 34.25 -9.35 -49.18
C PHE A 740 35.72 -9.38 -49.60
N THR A 741 35.94 -9.75 -50.86
CA THR A 741 37.21 -9.48 -51.56
C THR A 741 37.38 -7.96 -51.80
N THR A 742 38.61 -7.50 -52.08
CA THR A 742 38.87 -6.10 -52.47
C THR A 742 38.16 -5.67 -53.76
N ALA A 743 37.73 -6.62 -54.59
CA ALA A 743 36.92 -6.38 -55.79
C ALA A 743 35.40 -6.32 -55.51
N GLY A 744 34.97 -6.43 -54.24
CA GLY A 744 33.57 -6.33 -53.83
C GLY A 744 32.76 -7.63 -53.95
N ARG A 745 33.36 -8.75 -54.36
CA ARG A 745 32.70 -10.07 -54.33
C ARG A 745 32.56 -10.56 -52.89
N ARG A 746 31.34 -10.92 -52.45
CA ARG A 746 31.06 -11.52 -51.14
C ARG A 746 31.63 -12.94 -51.07
N VAL A 747 32.20 -13.27 -49.93
CA VAL A 747 32.91 -14.53 -49.64
C VAL A 747 32.15 -15.36 -48.63
N LYS A 748 31.69 -14.73 -47.54
CA LYS A 748 30.98 -15.37 -46.44
C LYS A 748 30.01 -14.39 -45.80
N THR A 749 28.92 -14.93 -45.28
CA THR A 749 28.07 -14.25 -44.28
C THR A 749 28.04 -15.11 -43.02
N VAL A 750 28.35 -14.53 -41.87
CA VAL A 750 28.07 -15.12 -40.55
C VAL A 750 26.93 -14.31 -39.93
N GLU A 751 25.86 -14.98 -39.52
CA GLU A 751 24.66 -14.33 -38.99
C GLU A 751 24.24 -15.01 -37.69
N GLU A 752 24.13 -14.25 -36.60
CA GLU A 752 23.86 -14.78 -35.26
C GLU A 752 23.09 -13.77 -34.40
N ASN A 753 22.15 -14.26 -33.59
CA ASN A 753 21.48 -13.43 -32.57
C ASN A 753 22.32 -13.42 -31.30
N LEU A 754 22.76 -12.23 -30.89
CA LEU A 754 23.63 -12.04 -29.74
C LEU A 754 22.95 -11.18 -28.67
N GLY A 755 23.22 -11.49 -27.40
CA GLY A 755 22.76 -10.68 -26.27
C GLY A 755 23.55 -9.37 -26.12
N ALA A 756 23.11 -8.50 -25.21
CA ALA A 756 23.89 -7.32 -24.82
C ALA A 756 25.17 -7.70 -24.06
N GLY A 757 26.17 -6.83 -24.09
CA GLY A 757 27.48 -6.99 -23.45
C GLY A 757 28.57 -7.50 -24.40
N PRO A 758 29.69 -8.01 -23.88
CA PRO A 758 30.79 -8.55 -24.69
C PRO A 758 30.36 -9.79 -25.48
N GLN A 759 30.60 -9.80 -26.78
CA GLN A 759 30.19 -10.85 -27.71
C GLN A 759 31.32 -11.28 -28.65
N ILE A 760 31.22 -12.50 -29.17
CA ILE A 760 32.20 -13.08 -30.09
C ILE A 760 31.48 -13.75 -31.26
N LEU A 761 31.77 -13.31 -32.49
CA LEU A 761 31.41 -14.04 -33.70
C LEU A 761 32.58 -14.87 -34.19
N HIS A 762 32.31 -16.10 -34.64
CA HIS A 762 33.32 -17.02 -35.14
C HIS A 762 33.24 -17.19 -36.65
N TRP A 763 34.39 -17.27 -37.30
CA TRP A 763 34.51 -17.68 -38.69
C TRP A 763 35.65 -18.68 -38.86
N ASP A 764 35.42 -19.73 -39.64
CA ASP A 764 36.36 -20.81 -39.92
C ASP A 764 37.37 -20.49 -41.03
N GLY A 765 37.23 -19.33 -41.69
CA GLY A 765 38.11 -18.91 -42.78
C GLY A 765 37.78 -19.53 -44.13
N ARG A 766 36.59 -20.11 -44.28
CA ARG A 766 36.08 -20.72 -45.53
C ARG A 766 34.93 -19.91 -46.11
N ASP A 767 34.71 -20.03 -47.42
CA ASP A 767 33.59 -19.34 -48.08
C ASP A 767 32.22 -19.99 -47.81
N ASP A 768 31.16 -19.49 -48.43
CA ASP A 768 29.80 -20.04 -48.32
C ASP A 768 29.66 -21.48 -48.86
N GLN A 769 30.59 -21.94 -49.71
CA GLN A 769 30.61 -23.30 -50.27
C GLN A 769 31.49 -24.27 -49.46
N GLY A 770 32.18 -23.76 -48.43
CA GLY A 770 33.11 -24.53 -47.58
C GLY A 770 34.53 -24.60 -48.13
N ASP A 771 34.82 -23.88 -49.23
CA ASP A 771 36.11 -23.90 -49.89
C ASP A 771 37.12 -22.98 -49.20
N GLU A 772 38.39 -23.31 -49.38
CA GLU A 772 39.49 -22.48 -48.92
C GLU A 772 39.71 -21.27 -49.83
N ILE A 773 39.72 -20.10 -49.22
CA ILE A 773 39.95 -18.83 -49.91
C ILE A 773 41.44 -18.46 -49.95
N ALA A 774 41.86 -17.70 -50.96
CA ALA A 774 43.28 -17.38 -51.17
C ALA A 774 43.86 -16.42 -50.11
N ASN A 775 45.17 -16.49 -49.87
CA ASN A 775 45.91 -15.51 -49.08
C ASN A 775 45.74 -14.11 -49.67
N GLY A 776 45.49 -13.11 -48.82
CA GLY A 776 45.27 -11.74 -49.26
C GLY A 776 44.44 -10.90 -48.29
N THR A 777 44.16 -9.67 -48.68
CA THR A 777 43.35 -8.72 -47.91
C THR A 777 41.89 -8.81 -48.31
N TYR A 778 41.02 -8.83 -47.31
CA TYR A 778 39.57 -8.83 -47.39
C TYR A 778 39.01 -7.65 -46.59
N ILE A 779 37.79 -7.25 -46.91
CA ILE A 779 37.03 -6.21 -46.21
C ILE A 779 35.83 -6.87 -45.60
N TYR A 780 35.53 -6.60 -44.34
CA TYR A 780 34.28 -7.04 -43.73
C TYR A 780 33.34 -5.87 -43.45
N VAL A 781 32.05 -6.17 -43.48
CA VAL A 781 30.95 -5.29 -43.09
C VAL A 781 30.15 -6.01 -42.02
N LEU A 782 30.08 -5.42 -40.84
CA LEU A 782 29.29 -5.89 -39.72
C LEU A 782 28.02 -5.04 -39.62
N ARG A 783 26.85 -5.67 -39.69
CA ARG A 783 25.55 -5.03 -39.51
C ARG A 783 24.87 -5.57 -38.25
N GLY A 784 24.26 -4.69 -37.46
CA GLY A 784 23.48 -5.06 -36.28
C GLY A 784 22.08 -4.47 -36.35
N GLN A 785 21.07 -5.29 -36.03
CA GLN A 785 19.67 -4.90 -35.93
C GLN A 785 19.16 -5.26 -34.52
N VAL A 786 18.58 -4.30 -33.81
CA VAL A 786 18.03 -4.52 -32.46
C VAL A 786 16.88 -5.50 -32.52
N THR A 787 16.89 -6.50 -31.64
CA THR A 787 15.81 -7.49 -31.59
C THR A 787 14.56 -6.86 -30.94
N GLY A 788 13.48 -6.71 -31.70
CA GLY A 788 12.18 -6.21 -31.20
C GLY A 788 12.05 -4.68 -31.07
N GLY A 789 13.01 -3.90 -31.57
CA GLY A 789 12.98 -2.43 -31.59
C GLY A 789 12.89 -1.84 -33.00
N ASP A 790 13.01 -0.51 -33.11
CA ASP A 790 13.09 0.21 -34.40
C ASP A 790 14.20 -0.38 -35.29
N GLU A 791 13.92 -0.46 -36.59
CA GLU A 791 14.82 -0.96 -37.64
C GLU A 791 16.00 0.02 -37.88
N ARG A 792 16.95 0.07 -36.93
CA ARG A 792 18.20 0.83 -37.08
C ARG A 792 19.32 -0.10 -37.46
N ASP A 793 19.78 -0.01 -38.70
CA ASP A 793 20.97 -0.72 -39.18
C ASP A 793 22.25 -0.04 -38.67
N ILE A 794 22.92 -0.67 -37.71
CA ILE A 794 24.26 -0.25 -37.27
C ILE A 794 25.28 -0.90 -38.18
N THR A 795 26.13 -0.12 -38.86
CA THR A 795 27.16 -0.65 -39.76
C THR A 795 28.58 -0.29 -39.29
N LYS A 796 29.45 -1.30 -39.15
CA LYS A 796 30.91 -1.13 -38.96
C LYS A 796 31.66 -1.84 -40.07
N THR A 797 32.82 -1.32 -40.48
CA THR A 797 33.65 -1.93 -41.52
C THR A 797 35.09 -2.07 -41.05
N GLY A 798 35.80 -3.08 -41.54
CA GLY A 798 37.21 -3.29 -41.20
C GLY A 798 37.94 -4.15 -42.21
N LYS A 799 39.24 -4.32 -41.99
CA LYS A 799 40.12 -5.12 -42.87
C LYS A 799 40.50 -6.42 -42.18
N LEU A 800 40.44 -7.51 -42.95
CA LEU A 800 40.83 -8.85 -42.54
C LEU A 800 41.93 -9.34 -43.49
N VAL A 801 43.03 -9.87 -42.98
CA VAL A 801 44.14 -10.38 -43.80
C VAL A 801 44.27 -11.88 -43.58
N ILE A 802 44.25 -12.66 -44.66
CA ILE A 802 44.48 -14.11 -44.62
C ILE A 802 45.92 -14.38 -45.04
N MET A 803 46.65 -15.07 -44.17
CA MET A 803 48.03 -15.50 -44.38
C MET A 803 48.19 -16.89 -43.78
N ARG A 804 48.01 -17.90 -44.64
CA ARG A 804 48.24 -19.32 -44.33
C ARG A 804 49.70 -19.72 -44.44
#